data_AF-A0A8S2YY42-F1
#
_entry.id   AF-A0A8S2YY42-F1
#
_cell.length_a   1.000
_cell.length_b   1.000
_cell.length_c   1.000
_cell.angle_alpha   90.00
_cell.angle_beta   90.00
_cell.angle_gamma   90.00
#
_symmetry.space_group_name_H-M   'P 1'
#
loop_
_entity.id
_entity.type
_entity.pdbx_description
1 polymer ?
#
loop_
_entity_poly.entity_id
_entity_poly.type
_entity_poly.pdbx_seq_one_letter_code
_entity_poly.pdbx_strand_id
1 'polypeptide(L)'
;MHTVLNLHNQPLANDFKTDIEKSEKSKRFPLRLVRCPICHHTQISYVVDRKYLFSHYLYQSSTSKTLNTYFSWLAEKAISESEIRNGTVLEIACNDGSQLNEFLKRGWRTVGVDPAKNLADIARMSGHTIYTGFWGIDTFPRLSALESVDVIIAQNVLAHVDNPIQFLQACASMMSVRTKLYIQTSQCEMYETGQFDTVYHEHISFFTAHSFKKLADIVGLAIVRFEITSIHGHSCLVTFQRVDSSNTTFLTRFKTELTPSLSIALQKERTLGMTDPWFYIKYEAQAKGMREWISHQLASIQAQHHTIIAYGAAAKGMVLLHFLLEISNRSWNISFVIDDAPLKQNTFCPGTSIPVRPTSEFNKHTSAEPLTIIVFAWNFRDEILAKIRSNTIEKGIKNVFVILPFPYQQLLKIDRNNNTILAENSNKPLSWPFIFPNIRKPVLLISHFFNEEFLLPYWIRHHASMFDMAILIDYNSTDQSLEIIRREAPTSWKVVSSRNKYFNGQLIDDEVIEYEKMHSNAWKIVLNTPEFLIHSNLRQMLADIESNDSVKTFRFRSLIMSGNDSVPLKQFTSLVKQRSQYTYRPTYADEKFGITSYSRFIHCNPFAKYDTGRHTIRDTVWKWAPIGFIAKYQYTPWPEIIKRKLQIRTRIPLTEFLAGGGIQHDVTLEKLKTIKNNINLLPQHDLRDVTAVSEEIAMAHRLWKEIIDQ
;
A
#
# COMPACT_ATOMS: atom_id res chain seq x y z
N MET A 1 3.37 0.50 21.34
CA MET A 1 2.66 0.47 20.03
C MET A 1 3.35 1.46 19.10
N HIS A 2 3.51 1.13 17.81
CA HIS A 2 4.06 2.04 16.80
C HIS A 2 2.93 2.62 15.95
N THR A 3 2.95 3.93 15.69
CA THR A 3 2.00 4.55 14.76
C THR A 3 2.31 4.11 13.34
N VAL A 4 1.30 3.58 12.64
CA VAL A 4 1.33 3.21 11.23
C VAL A 4 0.87 4.39 10.38
N LEU A 5 -0.30 4.94 10.71
CA LEU A 5 -0.92 6.03 9.96
C LEU A 5 -1.69 6.93 10.93
N ASN A 6 -1.48 8.23 10.83
CA ASN A 6 -2.24 9.23 11.59
C ASN A 6 -3.27 9.89 10.67
N LEU A 7 -4.55 9.62 10.90
CA LEU A 7 -5.69 10.21 10.18
C LEU A 7 -6.29 11.41 10.93
N HIS A 8 -5.55 11.93 11.92
CA HIS A 8 -5.90 13.09 12.74
C HIS A 8 -7.19 12.87 13.56
N ASN A 9 -7.86 13.95 13.94
CA ASN A 9 -9.09 13.88 14.72
C ASN A 9 -10.28 13.94 13.78
N GLN A 10 -11.06 12.86 13.70
CA GLN A 10 -12.21 12.76 12.81
C GLN A 10 -13.51 12.58 13.59
N PRO A 11 -14.66 13.07 13.07
CA PRO A 11 -15.96 12.74 13.64
C PRO A 11 -16.28 11.26 13.43
N LEU A 12 -17.29 10.76 14.14
CA LEU A 12 -17.78 9.41 13.89
C LEU A 12 -18.37 9.31 12.49
N ALA A 13 -17.94 8.29 11.76
CA ALA A 13 -18.21 8.16 10.33
C ALA A 13 -19.70 7.98 9.99
N ASN A 14 -20.51 7.53 10.94
CA ASN A 14 -21.96 7.32 10.78
C ASN A 14 -22.84 8.34 11.56
N ASP A 15 -22.28 9.40 12.16
CA ASP A 15 -23.02 10.43 12.92
C ASP A 15 -23.64 11.51 12.00
N PHE A 16 -24.48 11.08 11.05
CA PHE A 16 -25.18 11.96 10.11
C PHE A 16 -26.30 12.73 10.80
N LYS A 17 -26.40 14.04 10.54
CA LYS A 17 -27.37 14.94 11.20
C LYS A 17 -28.18 15.73 10.19
N THR A 18 -29.45 16.00 10.51
CA THR A 18 -30.35 16.83 9.68
C THR A 18 -30.11 18.32 9.84
N ASP A 19 -29.46 18.73 10.93
CA ASP A 19 -29.12 20.11 11.23
C ASP A 19 -27.65 20.39 10.89
N ILE A 20 -27.41 21.43 10.09
CA ILE A 20 -26.08 21.80 9.58
C ILE A 20 -25.12 22.21 10.71
N GLU A 21 -25.59 23.03 11.67
CA GLU A 21 -24.75 23.54 12.76
C GLU A 21 -24.34 22.41 13.70
N LYS A 22 -25.25 21.48 14.00
CA LYS A 22 -24.94 20.28 14.78
C LYS A 22 -24.01 19.32 14.04
N SER A 23 -24.10 19.24 12.71
CA SER A 23 -23.20 18.43 11.88
C SER A 23 -21.77 18.98 11.92
N GLU A 24 -21.60 20.29 11.72
CA GLU A 24 -20.29 20.95 11.77
C GLU A 24 -19.65 20.83 13.16
N LYS A 25 -20.46 20.88 14.21
CA LYS A 25 -20.03 20.72 15.62
C LYS A 25 -19.92 19.25 16.07
N SER A 26 -19.99 18.27 15.16
CA SER A 26 -19.83 16.86 15.52
C SER A 26 -18.53 16.62 16.27
N LYS A 27 -18.62 15.88 17.38
CA LYS A 27 -17.47 15.56 18.23
C LYS A 27 -16.45 14.77 17.43
N ARG A 28 -15.18 15.20 17.50
CA ARG A 28 -14.06 14.54 16.85
C ARG A 28 -13.25 13.72 17.85
N PHE A 29 -12.71 12.61 17.37
CA PHE A 29 -11.93 11.67 18.16
C PHE A 29 -10.62 11.35 17.43
N PRO A 30 -9.52 11.07 18.16
CA PRO A 30 -8.27 10.65 17.52
C PRO A 30 -8.48 9.39 16.68
N LEU A 31 -7.95 9.40 15.46
CA LEU A 31 -8.00 8.28 14.54
C LEU A 31 -6.59 7.99 14.05
N ARG A 32 -5.93 7.02 14.69
CA ARG A 32 -4.58 6.60 14.33
C ARG A 32 -4.52 5.09 14.28
N LEU A 33 -4.03 4.55 13.18
CA LEU A 33 -3.71 3.15 13.06
C LEU A 33 -2.37 2.91 13.77
N VAL A 34 -2.34 1.98 14.70
CA VAL A 34 -1.15 1.59 15.46
C VAL A 34 -0.91 0.09 15.37
N ARG A 35 0.36 -0.32 15.46
CA ARG A 35 0.80 -1.71 15.36
C ARG A 35 1.53 -2.16 16.62
N CYS A 36 1.28 -3.40 17.02
CA CYS A 36 2.11 -4.08 18.00
C CYS A 36 3.41 -4.61 17.36
N PRO A 37 4.61 -4.27 17.86
CA PRO A 37 5.86 -4.74 17.28
C PRO A 37 6.10 -6.25 17.47
N ILE A 38 5.36 -6.89 18.39
CA ILE A 38 5.53 -8.31 18.75
C ILE A 38 4.60 -9.22 17.93
N CYS A 39 3.29 -8.99 17.98
CA CYS A 39 2.31 -9.84 17.27
C CYS A 39 1.90 -9.30 15.90
N HIS A 40 2.40 -8.12 15.52
CA HIS A 40 2.06 -7.42 14.28
C HIS A 40 0.59 -7.04 14.11
N HIS A 41 -0.24 -7.28 15.13
CA HIS A 41 -1.63 -6.84 15.13
C HIS A 41 -1.73 -5.33 15.06
N THR A 42 -2.65 -4.88 14.23
CA THR A 42 -2.97 -3.48 14.00
C THR A 42 -4.34 -3.15 14.54
N GLN A 43 -4.44 -1.99 15.17
CA GLN A 43 -5.66 -1.50 15.80
C GLN A 43 -5.67 0.03 15.80
N ILE A 44 -6.80 0.66 16.10
CA ILE A 44 -6.86 2.10 16.32
C ILE A 44 -6.31 2.49 17.70
N SER A 45 -5.78 3.70 17.84
CA SER A 45 -5.20 4.20 19.09
C SER A 45 -6.26 4.65 20.12
N TYR A 46 -7.53 4.73 19.75
CA TYR A 46 -8.59 5.28 20.57
C TYR A 46 -9.89 4.53 20.34
N VAL A 47 -10.47 3.99 21.41
CA VAL A 47 -11.75 3.27 21.40
C VAL A 47 -12.85 4.19 21.90
N VAL A 48 -13.91 4.34 21.12
CA VAL A 48 -15.11 5.10 21.49
C VAL A 48 -16.06 4.18 22.27
N ASP A 49 -16.86 4.73 23.18
CA ASP A 49 -17.84 3.95 23.94
C ASP A 49 -18.80 3.19 23.00
N ARG A 50 -18.78 1.86 23.08
CA ARG A 50 -19.62 0.96 22.28
C ARG A 50 -21.12 1.20 22.43
N LYS A 51 -21.60 1.68 23.58
CA LYS A 51 -23.03 2.01 23.77
C LYS A 51 -23.42 3.17 22.85
N TYR A 52 -22.51 4.14 22.70
CA TYR A 52 -22.71 5.27 21.82
C TYR A 52 -22.72 4.87 20.34
N LEU A 53 -21.97 3.83 19.97
CA LEU A 53 -21.88 3.35 18.59
C LEU A 53 -23.00 2.37 18.20
N PHE A 54 -23.36 1.43 19.07
CA PHE A 54 -24.10 0.22 18.67
C PHE A 54 -25.47 0.03 19.34
N SER A 55 -25.84 0.84 20.34
CA SER A 55 -27.16 0.69 20.98
C SER A 55 -28.34 1.12 20.09
N HIS A 56 -28.10 1.97 19.10
CA HIS A 56 -29.06 2.32 18.06
C HIS A 56 -28.35 2.31 16.70
N TYR A 57 -28.41 1.19 16.00
CA TYR A 57 -27.62 0.95 14.79
C TYR A 57 -28.48 1.05 13.54
N LEU A 58 -28.03 1.84 12.56
CA LEU A 58 -28.77 2.17 11.33
C LEU A 58 -28.46 1.24 10.15
N TYR A 59 -27.47 0.36 10.29
CA TYR A 59 -27.08 -0.56 9.21
C TYR A 59 -27.85 -1.87 9.29
N GLN A 60 -28.62 -2.16 8.24
CA GLN A 60 -29.40 -3.38 8.09
C GLN A 60 -28.81 -4.27 6.98
N SER A 61 -28.51 -5.52 7.32
CA SER A 61 -27.79 -6.47 6.46
C SER A 61 -28.58 -6.97 5.25
N SER A 62 -29.91 -7.05 5.32
CA SER A 62 -30.79 -7.59 4.26
C SER A 62 -30.91 -6.77 2.98
N THR A 63 -30.27 -5.60 2.91
CA THR A 63 -30.51 -4.60 1.86
C THR A 63 -29.77 -4.85 0.53
N SER A 64 -28.83 -5.82 0.47
CA SER A 64 -28.03 -6.10 -0.73
C SER A 64 -28.22 -7.51 -1.25
N LYS A 65 -28.47 -7.63 -2.57
CA LYS A 65 -28.49 -8.92 -3.28
C LYS A 65 -27.20 -9.70 -3.09
N THR A 66 -26.05 -9.00 -3.13
CA THR A 66 -24.72 -9.61 -2.96
C THR A 66 -24.55 -10.23 -1.57
N LEU A 67 -25.03 -9.56 -0.51
CA LEU A 67 -24.97 -10.08 0.85
C LEU A 67 -25.87 -11.30 1.04
N ASN A 68 -27.09 -11.27 0.49
CA ASN A 68 -28.01 -12.41 0.58
C ASN A 68 -27.44 -13.67 -0.10
N THR A 69 -26.78 -13.52 -1.26
CA THR A 69 -26.06 -14.63 -1.90
C THR A 69 -24.92 -15.16 -1.03
N TYR A 70 -24.17 -14.27 -0.38
CA TYR A 70 -23.09 -14.65 0.53
C TYR A 70 -23.62 -15.40 1.76
N PHE A 71 -24.71 -14.93 2.38
CA PHE A 71 -25.31 -15.59 3.55
C PHE A 71 -25.78 -17.02 3.24
N SER A 72 -26.39 -17.22 2.07
CA SER A 72 -26.81 -18.56 1.63
C SER A 72 -25.60 -19.48 1.46
N TRP A 73 -24.54 -18.99 0.80
CA TRP A 73 -23.30 -19.75 0.61
C TRP A 73 -22.64 -20.10 1.95
N LEU A 74 -22.54 -19.15 2.88
CA LEU A 74 -21.90 -19.38 4.18
C LEU A 74 -22.69 -20.40 5.01
N ALA A 75 -24.02 -20.35 4.96
CA ALA A 75 -24.87 -21.34 5.62
C ALA A 75 -24.65 -22.74 5.04
N GLU A 76 -24.67 -22.89 3.71
CA GLU A 76 -24.41 -24.19 3.05
C GLU A 76 -23.04 -24.76 3.39
N LYS A 77 -22.01 -23.91 3.34
CA LYS A 77 -20.65 -24.29 3.72
C LYS A 77 -20.59 -24.78 5.17
N ALA A 78 -21.12 -24.00 6.11
CA ALA A 78 -21.07 -24.33 7.53
C ALA A 78 -21.82 -25.62 7.85
N ILE A 79 -22.99 -25.83 7.23
CA ILE A 79 -23.77 -27.07 7.36
C ILE A 79 -22.97 -28.25 6.81
N SER A 80 -22.43 -28.12 5.60
CA SER A 80 -21.63 -29.18 4.96
C SER A 80 -20.40 -29.56 5.77
N GLU A 81 -19.66 -28.58 6.30
CA GLU A 81 -18.43 -28.80 7.07
C GLU A 81 -18.68 -29.27 8.51
N SER A 82 -19.90 -29.06 9.03
CA SER A 82 -20.31 -29.59 10.33
C SER A 82 -20.67 -31.07 10.29
N GLU A 83 -20.98 -31.61 9.10
CA GLU A 83 -21.50 -32.97 8.90
C GLU A 83 -22.79 -33.27 9.70
N ILE A 84 -23.55 -32.22 10.06
CA ILE A 84 -24.78 -32.30 10.84
C ILE A 84 -25.97 -31.89 9.96
N ARG A 85 -27.05 -32.69 10.00
CA ARG A 85 -28.25 -32.41 9.19
C ARG A 85 -29.22 -31.46 9.90
N ASN A 86 -29.46 -31.68 11.19
CA ASN A 86 -30.35 -30.89 12.03
C ASN A 86 -29.55 -30.38 13.24
N GLY A 87 -28.95 -29.19 13.09
CA GLY A 87 -28.09 -28.61 14.11
C GLY A 87 -28.65 -27.33 14.72
N THR A 88 -27.91 -26.81 15.69
CA THR A 88 -28.12 -25.49 16.28
C THR A 88 -27.00 -24.54 15.84
N VAL A 89 -27.39 -23.41 15.25
CA VAL A 89 -26.49 -22.31 14.92
C VAL A 89 -26.66 -21.17 15.94
N LEU A 90 -25.52 -20.62 16.40
CA LEU A 90 -25.44 -19.37 17.14
C LEU A 90 -24.79 -18.31 16.27
N GLU A 91 -25.49 -17.21 15.99
CA GLU A 91 -24.89 -16.03 15.36
C GLU A 91 -24.63 -14.92 16.39
N ILE A 92 -23.38 -14.45 16.43
CA ILE A 92 -22.95 -13.34 17.28
C ILE A 92 -22.98 -12.05 16.47
N ALA A 93 -23.63 -11.02 17.01
CA ALA A 93 -24.04 -9.79 16.32
C ALA A 93 -24.90 -10.08 15.09
N CYS A 94 -26.03 -10.77 15.32
CA CYS A 94 -26.89 -11.30 14.26
C CYS A 94 -27.69 -10.25 13.48
N ASN A 95 -27.63 -8.97 13.84
CA ASN A 95 -28.33 -7.88 13.18
C ASN A 95 -29.84 -8.19 13.06
N ASP A 96 -30.42 -8.03 11.87
CA ASP A 96 -31.82 -8.34 11.56
C ASP A 96 -32.11 -9.83 11.32
N GLY A 97 -31.13 -10.72 11.55
CA GLY A 97 -31.28 -12.17 11.41
C GLY A 97 -31.13 -12.70 9.99
N SER A 98 -30.67 -11.88 9.02
CA SER A 98 -30.53 -12.28 7.62
C SER A 98 -29.73 -13.57 7.39
N GLN A 99 -28.63 -13.77 8.12
CA GLN A 99 -27.85 -15.00 8.03
C GLN A 99 -28.56 -16.18 8.72
N LEU A 100 -29.21 -15.95 9.87
CA LEU A 100 -30.01 -16.96 10.56
C LEU A 100 -31.17 -17.48 9.69
N ASN A 101 -31.80 -16.61 8.88
CA ASN A 101 -32.84 -17.00 7.93
C ASN A 101 -32.36 -18.12 6.99
N GLU A 102 -31.10 -18.11 6.55
CA GLU A 102 -30.56 -19.14 5.67
C GLU A 102 -30.38 -20.50 6.36
N PHE A 103 -30.07 -20.50 7.65
CA PHE A 103 -30.06 -21.73 8.45
C PHE A 103 -31.48 -22.23 8.75
N LEU A 104 -32.41 -21.32 9.11
CA LEU A 104 -33.80 -21.66 9.41
C LEU A 104 -34.49 -22.32 8.21
N LYS A 105 -34.30 -21.79 6.99
CA LYS A 105 -34.80 -22.38 5.73
C LYS A 105 -34.31 -23.81 5.50
N ARG A 106 -33.18 -24.18 6.09
CA ARG A 106 -32.54 -25.49 5.98
C ARG A 106 -32.86 -26.40 7.19
N GLY A 107 -33.79 -26.00 8.05
CA GLY A 107 -34.30 -26.79 9.16
C GLY A 107 -33.46 -26.72 10.44
N TRP A 108 -32.51 -25.79 10.53
CA TRP A 108 -31.66 -25.62 11.72
C TRP A 108 -32.34 -24.78 12.80
N ARG A 109 -32.01 -25.07 14.06
CA ARG A 109 -32.38 -24.20 15.18
C ARG A 109 -31.49 -22.97 15.19
N THR A 110 -32.09 -21.79 15.18
CA THR A 110 -31.38 -20.51 15.07
C THR A 110 -31.42 -19.72 16.37
N VAL A 111 -30.23 -19.38 16.88
CA VAL A 111 -30.04 -18.56 18.08
C VAL A 111 -29.14 -17.37 17.73
N GLY A 112 -29.44 -16.19 18.25
CA GLY A 112 -28.66 -14.98 17.99
C GLY A 112 -28.43 -14.13 19.22
N VAL A 113 -27.34 -13.35 19.20
CA VAL A 113 -27.03 -12.32 20.19
C VAL A 113 -26.75 -11.01 19.47
N ASP A 114 -27.45 -9.92 19.81
CA ASP A 114 -27.17 -8.60 19.22
C ASP A 114 -27.50 -7.45 20.20
N PRO A 115 -26.64 -6.42 20.36
CA PRO A 115 -26.91 -5.30 21.26
C PRO A 115 -27.95 -4.31 20.71
N ALA A 116 -28.17 -4.24 19.39
CA ALA A 116 -29.07 -3.30 18.75
C ALA A 116 -30.52 -3.78 18.85
N LYS A 117 -31.24 -3.30 19.87
CA LYS A 117 -32.62 -3.73 20.16
C LYS A 117 -33.56 -3.64 18.95
N ASN A 118 -33.45 -2.57 18.17
CA ASN A 118 -34.27 -2.34 16.98
C ASN A 118 -34.10 -3.44 15.91
N LEU A 119 -32.90 -4.00 15.77
CA LEU A 119 -32.62 -5.07 14.80
C LEU A 119 -32.92 -6.45 15.39
N ALA A 120 -32.62 -6.64 16.68
CA ALA A 120 -32.94 -7.86 17.41
C ALA A 120 -34.46 -8.18 17.37
N ASP A 121 -35.31 -7.15 17.43
CA ASP A 121 -36.77 -7.32 17.34
C ASP A 121 -37.22 -7.81 15.95
N ILE A 122 -36.58 -7.35 14.87
CA ILE A 122 -36.82 -7.85 13.50
C ILE A 122 -36.44 -9.33 13.39
N ALA A 123 -35.29 -9.71 13.95
CA ALA A 123 -34.84 -11.10 13.94
C ALA A 123 -35.78 -12.02 14.75
N ARG A 124 -36.35 -11.54 15.87
CA ARG A 124 -37.36 -12.29 16.65
C ARG A 124 -38.65 -12.51 15.86
N MET A 125 -39.13 -11.49 15.16
CA MET A 125 -40.31 -11.60 14.30
C MET A 125 -40.13 -12.59 13.15
N SER A 126 -38.88 -12.82 12.73
CA SER A 126 -38.52 -13.83 11.71
C SER A 126 -38.44 -15.27 12.26
N GLY A 127 -38.74 -15.49 13.54
CA GLY A 127 -38.81 -16.82 14.16
C GLY A 127 -37.55 -17.28 14.89
N HIS A 128 -36.56 -16.39 15.08
CA HIS A 128 -35.29 -16.73 15.75
C HIS A 128 -35.34 -16.54 17.28
N THR A 129 -34.53 -17.31 18.02
CA THR A 129 -34.32 -17.07 19.46
C THR A 129 -33.22 -16.04 19.66
N ILE A 130 -33.55 -14.79 20.03
CA ILE A 130 -32.59 -13.69 20.09
C ILE A 130 -32.42 -13.14 21.52
N TYR A 131 -31.16 -13.04 21.97
CA TYR A 131 -30.76 -12.36 23.20
C TYR A 131 -30.21 -10.97 22.89
N THR A 132 -30.65 -9.95 23.61
CA THR A 132 -30.15 -8.58 23.42
C THR A 132 -29.03 -8.28 24.40
N GLY A 133 -27.82 -7.97 23.90
CA GLY A 133 -26.65 -7.64 24.71
C GLY A 133 -25.33 -7.75 23.94
N PHE A 134 -24.25 -7.35 24.58
CA PHE A 134 -22.89 -7.41 24.04
C PHE A 134 -22.23 -8.77 24.36
N TRP A 135 -21.88 -9.52 23.32
CA TRP A 135 -21.18 -10.80 23.46
C TRP A 135 -19.85 -10.67 24.21
N GLY A 136 -19.57 -11.65 25.08
CA GLY A 136 -18.36 -11.70 25.90
C GLY A 136 -18.32 -10.71 27.06
N ILE A 137 -19.31 -9.81 27.18
CA ILE A 137 -19.45 -8.86 28.29
C ILE A 137 -20.70 -9.17 29.12
N ASP A 138 -21.85 -9.23 28.45
CA ASP A 138 -23.12 -9.50 29.11
C ASP A 138 -23.32 -11.01 29.32
N THR A 139 -24.05 -11.38 30.37
CA THR A 139 -24.36 -12.78 30.71
C THR A 139 -25.72 -13.19 30.16
N PHE A 140 -25.81 -14.40 29.61
CA PHE A 140 -27.04 -14.93 29.03
C PHE A 140 -27.39 -16.30 29.63
N PRO A 141 -27.96 -16.38 30.86
CA PRO A 141 -28.13 -17.66 31.57
C PRO A 141 -28.88 -18.74 30.78
N ARG A 142 -29.92 -18.37 30.03
CA ARG A 142 -30.69 -19.32 29.19
C ARG A 142 -29.91 -19.80 27.96
N LEU A 143 -28.98 -19.00 27.44
CA LEU A 143 -28.09 -19.39 26.35
C LEU A 143 -27.01 -20.33 26.87
N SER A 144 -26.45 -20.05 28.04
CA SER A 144 -25.44 -20.89 28.71
C SER A 144 -25.97 -22.26 29.12
N ALA A 145 -27.30 -22.42 29.22
CA ALA A 145 -27.95 -23.69 29.49
C ALA A 145 -28.14 -24.58 28.23
N LEU A 146 -27.78 -24.10 27.02
CA LEU A 146 -27.80 -24.95 25.83
C LEU A 146 -26.69 -26.00 25.94
N GLU A 147 -27.05 -27.28 25.81
CA GLU A 147 -26.12 -28.41 25.95
C GLU A 147 -25.01 -28.41 24.88
N SER A 148 -25.32 -27.99 23.65
CA SER A 148 -24.33 -27.82 22.59
C SER A 148 -24.79 -26.87 21.48
N VAL A 149 -23.83 -26.14 20.91
CA VAL A 149 -23.98 -25.42 19.65
C VAL A 149 -23.09 -26.11 18.61
N ASP A 150 -23.61 -26.33 17.41
CA ASP A 150 -22.88 -27.06 16.35
C ASP A 150 -22.07 -26.11 15.49
N VAL A 151 -22.64 -24.93 15.20
CA VAL A 151 -22.02 -23.88 14.39
C VAL A 151 -22.13 -22.54 15.11
N ILE A 152 -21.03 -21.82 15.22
CA ILE A 152 -21.01 -20.42 15.66
C ILE A 152 -20.58 -19.55 14.48
N ILE A 153 -21.35 -18.50 14.17
CA ILE A 153 -21.05 -17.52 13.13
C ILE A 153 -20.82 -16.15 13.78
N ALA A 154 -19.77 -15.44 13.37
CA ALA A 154 -19.50 -14.07 13.76
C ALA A 154 -19.01 -13.27 12.55
N GLN A 155 -19.91 -12.51 11.93
CA GLN A 155 -19.63 -11.75 10.71
C GLN A 155 -19.37 -10.29 11.01
N ASN A 156 -18.24 -9.78 10.54
CA ASN A 156 -17.72 -8.43 10.72
C ASN A 156 -17.62 -7.93 12.18
N VAL A 157 -17.99 -8.69 13.21
CA VAL A 157 -18.04 -8.20 14.60
C VAL A 157 -16.69 -8.24 15.33
N LEU A 158 -15.82 -9.22 15.07
CA LEU A 158 -14.56 -9.35 15.83
C LEU A 158 -13.65 -8.11 15.65
N ALA A 159 -13.71 -7.43 14.51
CA ALA A 159 -12.99 -6.19 14.26
C ALA A 159 -13.51 -5.00 15.08
N HIS A 160 -14.72 -5.09 15.65
CA HIS A 160 -15.42 -4.01 16.34
C HIS A 160 -15.36 -4.13 17.87
N VAL A 161 -14.71 -5.16 18.41
CA VAL A 161 -14.67 -5.39 19.86
C VAL A 161 -13.35 -4.95 20.48
N ASP A 162 -13.44 -4.28 21.62
CA ASP A 162 -12.27 -3.76 22.34
C ASP A 162 -11.33 -4.87 22.84
N ASN A 163 -11.89 -6.05 23.14
CA ASN A 163 -11.16 -7.20 23.66
C ASN A 163 -11.45 -8.47 22.83
N PRO A 164 -10.72 -8.70 21.72
CA PRO A 164 -10.94 -9.87 20.87
C PRO A 164 -10.59 -11.19 21.55
N ILE A 165 -9.72 -11.18 22.57
CA ILE A 165 -9.40 -12.38 23.38
C ILE A 165 -10.65 -12.80 24.17
N GLN A 166 -11.26 -11.86 24.90
CA GLN A 166 -12.48 -12.13 25.68
C GLN A 166 -13.63 -12.58 24.78
N PHE A 167 -13.80 -11.95 23.62
CA PHE A 167 -14.80 -12.36 22.62
C PHE A 167 -14.62 -13.83 22.23
N LEU A 168 -13.38 -14.21 21.86
CA LEU A 168 -13.09 -15.55 21.39
C LEU A 168 -13.12 -16.60 22.53
N GLN A 169 -12.77 -16.21 23.76
CA GLN A 169 -12.96 -17.03 24.96
C GLN A 169 -14.44 -17.36 25.22
N ALA A 170 -15.34 -16.37 25.07
CA ALA A 170 -16.78 -16.60 25.18
C ALA A 170 -17.30 -17.53 24.07
N CYS A 171 -16.78 -17.42 22.84
CA CYS A 171 -17.06 -18.42 21.80
C CYS A 171 -16.59 -19.81 22.23
N ALA A 172 -15.34 -19.93 22.69
CA ALA A 172 -14.75 -21.19 23.10
C ALA A 172 -15.53 -21.88 24.24
N SER A 173 -16.14 -21.13 25.16
CA SER A 173 -16.99 -21.70 26.22
C SER A 173 -18.28 -22.34 25.72
N MET A 174 -18.77 -21.94 24.55
CA MET A 174 -19.94 -22.56 23.90
C MET A 174 -19.57 -23.72 22.96
N MET A 175 -18.28 -23.94 22.72
CA MET A 175 -17.80 -24.94 21.76
C MET A 175 -17.58 -26.29 22.43
N SER A 176 -18.09 -27.35 21.81
CA SER A 176 -17.60 -28.71 21.96
C SER A 176 -16.39 -28.95 21.06
N VAL A 177 -15.79 -30.14 21.11
CA VAL A 177 -14.74 -30.54 20.14
C VAL A 177 -15.29 -30.69 18.71
N ARG A 178 -16.61 -30.81 18.52
CA ARG A 178 -17.25 -30.89 17.19
C ARG A 178 -17.67 -29.53 16.64
N THR A 179 -17.85 -28.54 17.51
CA THR A 179 -18.34 -27.21 17.12
C THR A 179 -17.34 -26.52 16.20
N LYS A 180 -17.84 -25.94 15.11
CA LYS A 180 -17.07 -25.08 14.21
C LYS A 180 -17.45 -23.63 14.42
N LEU A 181 -16.45 -22.76 14.56
CA LEU A 181 -16.63 -21.32 14.69
C LEU A 181 -16.11 -20.64 13.43
N TYR A 182 -16.96 -19.86 12.77
CA TYR A 182 -16.63 -19.09 11.58
C TYR A 182 -16.60 -17.61 11.93
N ILE A 183 -15.42 -16.99 11.80
CA ILE A 183 -15.26 -15.55 11.98
C ILE A 183 -14.91 -14.94 10.64
N GLN A 184 -15.71 -13.96 10.23
CA GLN A 184 -15.46 -13.15 9.06
C GLN A 184 -15.10 -11.72 9.49
N THR A 185 -13.97 -11.21 9.01
CA THR A 185 -13.59 -9.80 9.17
C THR A 185 -13.33 -9.20 7.80
N SER A 186 -13.81 -7.98 7.56
CA SER A 186 -13.45 -7.20 6.39
C SER A 186 -11.96 -6.84 6.38
N GLN A 187 -11.46 -6.29 5.27
CA GLN A 187 -10.12 -5.69 5.15
C GLN A 187 -8.94 -6.66 5.09
N CYS A 188 -9.15 -7.89 4.61
CA CYS A 188 -8.07 -8.88 4.52
C CYS A 188 -6.89 -8.39 3.67
N GLU A 189 -7.17 -7.53 2.68
CA GLU A 189 -6.20 -7.01 1.72
C GLU A 189 -6.03 -5.49 1.78
N MET A 190 -6.43 -4.85 2.89
CA MET A 190 -6.42 -3.38 2.99
C MET A 190 -5.02 -2.80 2.81
N TYR A 191 -3.99 -3.55 3.18
CA TYR A 191 -2.61 -3.09 3.08
C TYR A 191 -2.09 -3.20 1.65
N GLU A 192 -2.32 -4.32 0.97
CA GLU A 192 -1.93 -4.50 -0.43
C GLU A 192 -2.58 -3.46 -1.34
N THR A 193 -3.83 -3.13 -1.07
CA THR A 193 -4.65 -2.22 -1.90
C THR A 193 -4.66 -0.77 -1.40
N GLY A 194 -3.97 -0.47 -0.30
CA GLY A 194 -3.86 0.88 0.26
C GLY A 194 -5.14 1.42 0.91
N GLN A 195 -6.17 0.61 1.14
CA GLN A 195 -7.53 0.98 1.60
C GLN A 195 -7.57 1.45 3.07
N PHE A 196 -6.83 2.50 3.40
CA PHE A 196 -6.79 3.07 4.77
C PHE A 196 -8.10 3.73 5.17
N ASP A 197 -8.97 4.06 4.22
CA ASP A 197 -10.27 4.65 4.47
C ASP A 197 -11.20 3.71 5.24
N THR A 198 -10.87 2.42 5.28
CA THR A 198 -11.50 1.44 6.15
C THR A 198 -11.19 1.63 7.65
N VAL A 199 -10.22 2.49 8.00
CA VAL A 199 -9.87 2.80 9.38
C VAL A 199 -10.80 3.89 9.93
N TYR A 200 -11.85 3.49 10.65
CA TYR A 200 -12.75 4.39 11.40
C TYR A 200 -13.08 3.83 12.78
N HIS A 201 -13.68 4.62 13.66
CA HIS A 201 -13.81 4.30 15.11
C HIS A 201 -14.60 3.04 15.44
N GLU A 202 -15.42 2.52 14.53
CA GLU A 202 -16.11 1.23 14.71
C GLU A 202 -15.18 0.05 14.43
N HIS A 203 -14.19 0.21 13.54
CA HIS A 203 -13.15 -0.78 13.27
C HIS A 203 -11.98 -0.60 14.22
N ILE A 204 -12.04 -1.29 15.35
CA ILE A 204 -11.00 -1.26 16.37
C ILE A 204 -9.78 -2.06 15.92
N SER A 205 -10.00 -3.25 15.38
CA SER A 205 -8.95 -4.23 15.06
C SER A 205 -8.91 -4.58 13.59
N PHE A 206 -7.70 -4.64 13.03
CA PHE A 206 -7.44 -5.03 11.63
C PHE A 206 -6.64 -6.33 11.64
N PHE A 207 -7.29 -7.43 11.30
CA PHE A 207 -6.73 -8.77 11.46
C PHE A 207 -5.98 -9.26 10.23
N THR A 208 -4.80 -9.81 10.48
CA THR A 208 -3.97 -10.58 9.56
C THR A 208 -3.99 -12.06 9.96
N ALA A 209 -3.57 -12.97 9.08
CA ALA A 209 -3.34 -14.38 9.41
C ALA A 209 -2.38 -14.54 10.61
N HIS A 210 -1.32 -13.72 10.72
CA HIS A 210 -0.46 -13.70 11.91
C HIS A 210 -1.24 -13.29 13.17
N SER A 211 -2.11 -12.28 13.07
CA SER A 211 -2.95 -11.81 14.19
C SER A 211 -3.94 -12.90 14.63
N PHE A 212 -4.64 -13.50 13.68
CA PHE A 212 -5.60 -14.59 13.94
C PHE A 212 -4.91 -15.80 14.56
N LYS A 213 -3.76 -16.22 14.02
CA LYS A 213 -2.98 -17.32 14.58
C LYS A 213 -2.61 -17.02 16.04
N LYS A 214 -2.09 -15.82 16.32
CA LYS A 214 -1.71 -15.43 17.68
C LYS A 214 -2.92 -15.42 18.63
N LEU A 215 -4.07 -14.93 18.15
CA LEU A 215 -5.32 -14.93 18.91
C LEU A 215 -5.80 -16.35 19.22
N ALA A 216 -5.75 -17.24 18.23
CA ALA A 216 -6.10 -18.66 18.37
C ALA A 216 -5.21 -19.35 19.42
N ASP A 217 -3.89 -19.15 19.32
CA ASP A 217 -2.90 -19.73 20.24
C ASP A 217 -3.15 -19.29 21.69
N ILE A 218 -3.54 -18.02 21.92
CA ILE A 218 -3.82 -17.48 23.26
C ILE A 218 -5.08 -18.13 23.86
N VAL A 219 -6.12 -18.34 23.07
CA VAL A 219 -7.41 -18.86 23.54
C VAL A 219 -7.43 -20.40 23.60
N GLY A 220 -6.48 -21.07 22.94
CA GLY A 220 -6.45 -22.53 22.86
C GLY A 220 -7.37 -23.11 21.78
N LEU A 221 -7.56 -22.37 20.68
CA LEU A 221 -8.28 -22.83 19.49
C LEU A 221 -7.31 -23.11 18.35
N ALA A 222 -7.66 -24.07 17.50
CA ALA A 222 -6.97 -24.33 16.25
C ALA A 222 -7.69 -23.65 15.08
N ILE A 223 -6.92 -23.05 14.16
CA ILE A 223 -7.43 -22.57 12.88
C ILE A 223 -7.40 -23.74 11.89
N VAL A 224 -8.57 -24.27 11.56
CA VAL A 224 -8.69 -25.40 10.61
C VAL A 224 -8.76 -24.93 9.16
N ARG A 225 -9.14 -23.67 8.94
CA ARG A 225 -9.15 -23.08 7.59
C ARG A 225 -9.01 -21.55 7.65
N PHE A 226 -8.26 -21.00 6.70
CA PHE A 226 -8.12 -19.57 6.45
C PHE A 226 -8.44 -19.28 4.98
N GLU A 227 -9.53 -18.56 4.72
CA GLU A 227 -10.02 -18.26 3.38
C GLU A 227 -10.12 -16.75 3.15
N ILE A 228 -10.00 -16.32 1.90
CA ILE A 228 -10.33 -14.96 1.45
C ILE A 228 -11.59 -15.04 0.60
N THR A 229 -12.58 -14.21 0.92
CA THR A 229 -13.87 -14.17 0.21
C THR A 229 -14.12 -12.78 -0.37
N SER A 230 -14.73 -12.70 -1.56
CA SER A 230 -14.94 -11.46 -2.32
C SER A 230 -16.12 -10.62 -1.82
N ILE A 231 -16.28 -10.49 -0.50
CA ILE A 231 -17.27 -9.63 0.15
C ILE A 231 -16.58 -8.47 0.88
N HIS A 232 -17.24 -7.30 0.92
CA HIS A 232 -16.73 -6.08 1.57
C HIS A 232 -15.30 -5.63 1.14
N GLY A 233 -14.91 -5.87 -0.11
CA GLY A 233 -13.56 -5.50 -0.59
C GLY A 233 -12.46 -6.49 -0.20
N HIS A 234 -12.80 -7.78 -0.12
CA HIS A 234 -12.01 -8.92 0.35
C HIS A 234 -11.98 -9.06 1.88
N SER A 235 -12.64 -10.11 2.36
CA SER A 235 -12.76 -10.44 3.77
C SER A 235 -12.03 -11.74 4.09
N CYS A 236 -11.38 -11.80 5.25
CA CYS A 236 -10.87 -13.06 5.77
C CYS A 236 -12.06 -13.84 6.36
N LEU A 237 -12.17 -15.13 6.04
CA LEU A 237 -13.06 -16.08 6.69
C LEU A 237 -12.19 -17.14 7.37
N VAL A 238 -12.25 -17.19 8.69
CA VAL A 238 -11.39 -18.06 9.50
C VAL A 238 -12.26 -19.05 10.27
N THR A 239 -11.99 -20.34 10.05
CA THR A 239 -12.70 -21.43 10.76
C THR A 239 -11.84 -21.93 11.91
N PHE A 240 -12.40 -21.89 13.12
CA PHE A 240 -11.80 -22.35 14.36
C PHE A 240 -12.45 -23.63 14.88
N GLN A 241 -11.69 -24.41 15.63
CA GLN A 241 -12.16 -25.57 16.37
C GLN A 241 -11.41 -25.68 17.70
N ARG A 242 -12.04 -26.28 18.72
CA ARG A 242 -11.34 -26.62 19.97
C ARG A 242 -10.33 -27.74 19.72
N VAL A 243 -9.17 -27.63 20.37
CA VAL A 243 -8.17 -28.69 20.41
C VAL A 243 -8.58 -29.71 21.48
N ASP A 244 -8.63 -31.00 21.11
CA ASP A 244 -8.88 -32.06 22.08
C ASP A 244 -7.72 -32.15 23.08
N SER A 245 -8.06 -31.94 24.35
CA SER A 245 -7.11 -31.85 25.46
C SER A 245 -6.81 -33.21 26.08
N SER A 246 -7.56 -34.26 25.72
CA SER A 246 -7.43 -35.60 26.31
C SER A 246 -6.20 -36.36 25.81
N ASN A 247 -5.60 -35.96 24.69
CA ASN A 247 -4.50 -36.69 24.02
C ASN A 247 -3.23 -35.85 23.77
N THR A 248 -3.05 -34.68 24.39
CA THR A 248 -1.88 -33.82 24.15
C THR A 248 -1.22 -33.31 25.44
N THR A 249 0.10 -33.49 25.53
CA THR A 249 0.93 -32.87 26.59
C THR A 249 1.04 -31.35 26.37
N PHE A 250 1.34 -30.59 27.43
CA PHE A 250 1.48 -29.12 27.37
C PHE A 250 2.45 -28.64 26.26
N LEU A 251 3.48 -29.44 25.95
CA LEU A 251 4.47 -29.18 24.89
C LEU A 251 3.97 -29.52 23.47
N THR A 252 3.00 -30.43 23.30
CA THR A 252 2.40 -30.76 21.99
C THR A 252 1.23 -29.85 21.63
N ARG A 253 0.57 -29.23 22.63
CA ARG A 253 -0.51 -28.24 22.45
C ARG A 253 -0.14 -27.04 21.57
N PHE A 254 1.14 -26.66 21.52
CA PHE A 254 1.63 -25.52 20.71
C PHE A 254 2.33 -25.93 19.41
N LYS A 255 2.35 -27.23 19.08
CA LYS A 255 2.83 -27.80 17.82
C LYS A 255 1.67 -28.33 16.97
N THR A 256 0.52 -27.66 16.93
CA THR A 256 -0.48 -27.95 15.89
C THR A 256 0.14 -27.66 14.53
N GLU A 257 0.26 -28.69 13.68
CA GLU A 257 0.67 -28.50 12.29
C GLU A 257 -0.20 -27.45 11.63
N LEU A 258 0.43 -26.51 10.94
CA LEU A 258 -0.28 -25.46 10.23
C LEU A 258 -1.05 -26.09 9.08
N THR A 259 -2.33 -25.76 8.95
CA THR A 259 -3.10 -26.20 7.78
C THR A 259 -2.52 -25.57 6.50
N PRO A 260 -2.69 -26.21 5.33
CA PRO A 260 -2.20 -25.65 4.07
C PRO A 260 -2.69 -24.22 3.81
N SER A 261 -3.99 -23.97 4.05
CA SER A 261 -4.60 -22.64 3.86
C SER A 261 -4.00 -21.56 4.76
N LEU A 262 -3.78 -21.85 6.04
CA LEU A 262 -3.14 -20.92 6.97
C LEU A 262 -1.66 -20.73 6.62
N SER A 263 -0.95 -21.79 6.23
CA SER A 263 0.47 -21.73 5.83
C SER A 263 0.66 -20.81 4.63
N ILE A 264 -0.20 -20.94 3.61
CA ILE A 264 -0.19 -20.08 2.42
C ILE A 264 -0.45 -18.62 2.81
N ALA A 265 -1.44 -18.36 3.66
CA ALA A 265 -1.75 -17.01 4.12
C ALA A 265 -0.59 -16.38 4.91
N LEU A 266 0.00 -17.11 5.87
CA LEU A 266 1.16 -16.64 6.63
C LEU A 266 2.37 -16.39 5.71
N GLN A 267 2.61 -17.25 4.72
CA GLN A 267 3.69 -17.06 3.76
C GLN A 267 3.44 -15.84 2.86
N LYS A 268 2.20 -15.60 2.40
CA LYS A 268 1.81 -14.38 1.66
C LYS A 268 2.15 -13.15 2.49
N GLU A 269 1.71 -13.10 3.74
CA GLU A 269 1.95 -11.95 4.63
C GLU A 269 3.43 -11.68 4.92
N ARG A 270 4.24 -12.74 5.12
CA ARG A 270 5.69 -12.60 5.27
C ARG A 270 6.34 -12.08 4.00
N THR A 271 5.94 -12.60 2.84
CA THR A 271 6.44 -12.13 1.53
C THR A 271 6.07 -10.67 1.28
N LEU A 272 4.88 -10.24 1.70
CA LEU A 272 4.49 -8.82 1.65
C LEU A 272 5.31 -7.94 2.59
N GLY A 273 5.91 -8.51 3.64
CA GLY A 273 6.69 -7.80 4.65
C GLY A 273 5.87 -7.36 5.86
N MET A 274 4.65 -7.88 6.07
CA MET A 274 3.76 -7.48 7.18
C MET A 274 4.35 -7.73 8.58
N THR A 275 5.40 -8.54 8.68
CA THR A 275 6.17 -8.78 9.91
C THR A 275 7.29 -7.76 10.12
N ASP A 276 7.59 -6.89 9.16
CA ASP A 276 8.65 -5.87 9.20
C ASP A 276 8.08 -4.46 9.46
N PRO A 277 8.75 -3.58 10.25
CA PRO A 277 8.35 -2.18 10.41
C PRO A 277 8.21 -1.39 9.09
N TRP A 278 9.06 -1.68 8.11
CA TRP A 278 9.15 -1.00 6.82
C TRP A 278 7.85 -1.09 6.00
N PHE A 279 7.13 -2.20 6.11
CA PHE A 279 5.85 -2.39 5.45
C PHE A 279 4.83 -1.30 5.80
N TYR A 280 4.81 -0.90 7.08
CA TYR A 280 3.85 0.06 7.59
C TYR A 280 4.27 1.50 7.28
N ILE A 281 5.57 1.76 7.17
CA ILE A 281 6.09 3.04 6.65
C ILE A 281 5.69 3.21 5.18
N LYS A 282 5.80 2.14 4.36
CA LYS A 282 5.31 2.15 2.97
C LYS A 282 3.81 2.38 2.90
N TYR A 283 3.04 1.73 3.75
CA TYR A 283 1.59 1.91 3.81
C TYR A 283 1.22 3.37 4.13
N GLU A 284 1.93 3.99 5.08
CA GLU A 284 1.78 5.42 5.35
C GLU A 284 2.10 6.29 4.12
N ALA A 285 3.22 6.00 3.46
CA ALA A 285 3.64 6.71 2.25
C ALA A 285 2.64 6.52 1.09
N GLN A 286 2.05 5.33 0.96
CA GLN A 286 1.00 5.03 -0.02
C GLN A 286 -0.27 5.83 0.26
N ALA A 287 -0.71 5.89 1.52
CA ALA A 287 -1.86 6.70 1.92
C ALA A 287 -1.63 8.20 1.63
N LYS A 288 -0.47 8.73 2.02
CA LYS A 288 -0.08 10.13 1.75
C LYS A 288 0.07 10.40 0.25
N GLY A 289 0.70 9.49 -0.50
CA GLY A 289 0.86 9.59 -1.95
C GLY A 289 -0.47 9.57 -2.69
N MET A 290 -1.40 8.74 -2.26
CA MET A 290 -2.79 8.72 -2.77
C MET A 290 -3.46 10.08 -2.51
N ARG A 291 -3.37 10.60 -1.28
CA ARG A 291 -3.94 11.91 -0.92
C ARG A 291 -3.37 13.03 -1.79
N GLU A 292 -2.05 13.09 -1.97
CA GLU A 292 -1.42 14.09 -2.82
C GLU A 292 -1.81 13.93 -4.29
N TRP A 293 -1.93 12.69 -4.78
CA TRP A 293 -2.38 12.43 -6.15
C TRP A 293 -3.80 12.93 -6.39
N ILE A 294 -4.76 12.62 -5.50
CA ILE A 294 -6.14 13.13 -5.61
C ILE A 294 -6.13 14.66 -5.53
N SER A 295 -5.38 15.22 -4.59
CA SER A 295 -5.26 16.67 -4.40
C SER A 295 -4.78 17.38 -5.66
N HIS A 296 -3.80 16.80 -6.36
CA HIS A 296 -3.31 17.31 -7.63
C HIS A 296 -4.40 17.26 -8.72
N GLN A 297 -5.17 16.16 -8.80
CA GLN A 297 -6.28 16.09 -9.76
C GLN A 297 -7.34 17.14 -9.44
N LEU A 298 -7.74 17.29 -8.18
CA LEU A 298 -8.75 18.27 -7.75
C LEU A 298 -8.30 19.71 -8.03
N ALA A 299 -7.02 20.05 -7.80
CA ALA A 299 -6.48 21.38 -8.11
C ALA A 299 -6.56 21.69 -9.62
N SER A 300 -6.20 20.73 -10.48
CA SER A 300 -6.31 20.87 -11.94
C SER A 300 -7.76 21.04 -12.41
N ILE A 301 -8.67 20.29 -11.79
CA ILE A 301 -10.11 20.28 -12.09
C ILE A 301 -10.79 21.58 -11.63
N GLN A 302 -10.42 22.10 -10.45
CA GLN A 302 -10.97 23.34 -9.92
C GLN A 302 -10.56 24.56 -10.76
N ALA A 303 -9.35 24.55 -11.34
CA ALA A 303 -8.93 25.57 -12.30
C ALA A 303 -9.77 25.57 -13.61
N GLN A 304 -10.53 24.50 -13.85
CA GLN A 304 -11.40 24.35 -15.02
C GLN A 304 -12.89 24.58 -14.68
N HIS A 305 -13.20 25.09 -13.48
CA HIS A 305 -14.56 25.38 -13.02
C HIS A 305 -15.53 24.19 -13.05
N HIS A 306 -15.03 22.97 -12.80
CA HIS A 306 -15.91 21.80 -12.66
C HIS A 306 -16.73 21.85 -11.38
N THR A 307 -17.97 21.36 -11.47
CA THR A 307 -18.75 21.00 -10.28
C THR A 307 -18.20 19.69 -9.71
N ILE A 308 -17.78 19.73 -8.44
CA ILE A 308 -17.19 18.57 -7.75
C ILE A 308 -18.21 18.02 -6.76
N ILE A 309 -18.53 16.73 -6.89
CA ILE A 309 -19.39 15.98 -5.97
C ILE A 309 -18.69 14.68 -5.54
N ALA A 310 -19.28 13.96 -4.59
CA ALA A 310 -18.86 12.59 -4.28
C ALA A 310 -20.04 11.60 -4.39
N TYR A 311 -19.73 10.32 -4.55
CA TYR A 311 -20.70 9.24 -4.59
C TYR A 311 -20.41 8.20 -3.50
N GLY A 312 -21.37 8.02 -2.60
CA GLY A 312 -21.39 7.07 -1.49
C GLY A 312 -21.01 7.72 -0.16
N ALA A 313 -22.00 8.04 0.67
CA ALA A 313 -21.83 8.51 2.04
C ALA A 313 -21.59 7.33 3.01
N ALA A 314 -20.76 6.36 2.61
CA ALA A 314 -20.36 5.25 3.47
C ALA A 314 -19.36 5.70 4.55
N ALA A 315 -19.27 4.97 5.67
CA ALA A 315 -18.34 5.29 6.76
C ALA A 315 -16.90 5.51 6.26
N LYS A 316 -16.38 4.59 5.44
CA LYS A 316 -15.07 4.73 4.81
C LYS A 316 -14.92 5.97 3.92
N GLY A 317 -16.00 6.37 3.25
CA GLY A 317 -16.06 7.60 2.48
C GLY A 317 -15.82 8.84 3.32
N MET A 318 -16.36 8.85 4.54
CA MET A 318 -16.16 9.96 5.48
C MET A 318 -14.71 10.03 5.96
N VAL A 319 -14.04 8.87 6.12
CA VAL A 319 -12.60 8.84 6.45
C VAL A 319 -11.77 9.49 5.35
N LEU A 320 -12.03 9.10 4.09
CA LEU A 320 -11.35 9.68 2.94
C LEU A 320 -11.66 11.18 2.79
N LEU A 321 -12.92 11.58 2.97
CA LEU A 321 -13.34 12.98 2.95
C LEU A 321 -12.53 13.83 3.93
N HIS A 322 -12.50 13.44 5.21
CA HIS A 322 -11.75 14.18 6.22
C HIS A 322 -10.24 14.15 5.96
N PHE A 323 -9.72 13.03 5.46
CA PHE A 323 -8.29 12.95 5.11
C PHE A 323 -7.90 13.90 3.97
N LEU A 324 -8.80 14.15 3.01
CA LEU A 324 -8.62 15.14 1.94
C LEU A 324 -8.79 16.58 2.44
N LEU A 325 -9.71 16.84 3.37
CA LEU A 325 -9.98 18.17 3.92
C LEU A 325 -8.89 18.67 4.89
N GLU A 326 -8.14 17.78 5.54
CA GLU A 326 -7.06 18.13 6.49
C GLU A 326 -5.80 18.76 5.83
N ILE A 327 -5.76 18.92 4.51
CA ILE A 327 -4.59 19.51 3.84
C ILE A 327 -4.57 21.02 4.03
N SER A 328 -3.59 21.50 4.80
CA SER A 328 -3.38 22.93 5.03
C SER A 328 -3.20 23.68 3.71
N ASN A 329 -3.81 24.86 3.59
CA ASN A 329 -3.76 25.75 2.42
C ASN A 329 -4.43 25.22 1.13
N ARG A 330 -5.23 24.15 1.21
CA ARG A 330 -6.07 23.69 0.10
C ARG A 330 -7.51 23.50 0.59
N SER A 331 -8.47 24.02 -0.16
CA SER A 331 -9.90 23.85 0.13
C SER A 331 -10.62 23.41 -1.13
N TRP A 332 -11.27 22.26 -1.07
CA TRP A 332 -12.05 21.69 -2.16
C TRP A 332 -13.52 21.94 -1.89
N ASN A 333 -14.22 22.53 -2.86
CA ASN A 333 -15.66 22.72 -2.73
C ASN A 333 -16.41 21.47 -3.23
N ILE A 334 -16.60 20.48 -2.35
CA ILE A 334 -17.46 19.32 -2.63
C ILE A 334 -18.91 19.76 -2.38
N SER A 335 -19.70 19.87 -3.43
CA SER A 335 -21.03 20.48 -3.37
C SER A 335 -22.04 19.62 -2.59
N PHE A 336 -21.98 18.30 -2.78
CA PHE A 336 -22.80 17.32 -2.06
C PHE A 336 -22.25 15.90 -2.24
N VAL A 337 -22.74 14.96 -1.43
CA VAL A 337 -22.49 13.53 -1.59
C VAL A 337 -23.79 12.83 -2.01
N ILE A 338 -23.75 12.05 -3.08
CA ILE A 338 -24.88 11.21 -3.48
C ILE A 338 -24.88 9.92 -2.68
N ASP A 339 -26.02 9.53 -2.11
CA ASP A 339 -26.20 8.22 -1.49
C ASP A 339 -27.63 7.69 -1.71
N ASP A 340 -27.74 6.39 -2.02
CA ASP A 340 -29.01 5.73 -2.31
C ASP A 340 -29.78 5.35 -1.03
N ALA A 341 -29.13 5.35 0.15
CA ALA A 341 -29.76 4.99 1.41
C ALA A 341 -30.72 6.11 1.88
N PRO A 342 -32.05 5.86 1.97
CA PRO A 342 -33.02 6.90 2.31
C PRO A 342 -32.77 7.56 3.67
N LEU A 343 -32.28 6.79 4.65
CA LEU A 343 -31.98 7.29 6.01
C LEU A 343 -30.83 8.31 6.06
N LYS A 344 -29.97 8.34 5.03
CA LYS A 344 -28.88 9.32 4.95
C LYS A 344 -29.26 10.56 4.14
N GLN A 345 -30.29 10.48 3.31
CA GLN A 345 -30.71 11.60 2.48
C GLN A 345 -31.27 12.73 3.36
N ASN A 346 -31.08 13.99 2.93
CA ASN A 346 -31.44 15.19 3.70
C ASN A 346 -30.72 15.31 5.05
N THR A 347 -29.55 14.68 5.17
CA THR A 347 -28.61 14.90 6.27
C THR A 347 -27.33 15.57 5.75
N PHE A 348 -26.40 15.84 6.65
CA PHE A 348 -25.08 16.38 6.35
C PHE A 348 -23.99 15.38 6.73
N CYS A 349 -22.91 15.35 5.93
CA CYS A 349 -21.73 14.56 6.20
C CYS A 349 -21.11 14.95 7.56
N PRO A 350 -20.84 14.00 8.46
CA PRO A 350 -20.43 14.29 9.83
C PRO A 350 -19.22 15.23 9.88
N GLY A 351 -19.29 16.28 10.71
CA GLY A 351 -18.21 17.26 10.88
C GLY A 351 -18.03 18.21 9.69
N THR A 352 -19.00 18.30 8.79
CA THR A 352 -19.03 19.23 7.65
C THR A 352 -20.45 19.73 7.38
N SER A 353 -20.57 20.74 6.51
CA SER A 353 -21.82 21.26 5.94
C SER A 353 -22.19 20.65 4.58
N ILE A 354 -21.49 19.60 4.14
CA ILE A 354 -21.73 18.95 2.84
C ILE A 354 -23.01 18.11 2.94
N PRO A 355 -24.07 18.41 2.16
CA PRO A 355 -25.32 17.67 2.25
C PRO A 355 -25.25 16.32 1.53
N VAL A 356 -26.02 15.36 2.03
CA VAL A 356 -26.25 14.06 1.40
C VAL A 356 -27.55 14.11 0.58
N ARG A 357 -27.46 13.76 -0.70
CA ARG A 357 -28.54 13.88 -1.68
C ARG A 357 -28.86 12.54 -2.35
N PRO A 358 -30.10 12.33 -2.81
CA PRO A 358 -30.46 11.17 -3.62
C PRO A 358 -29.84 11.25 -5.03
N THR A 359 -29.72 10.11 -5.71
CA THR A 359 -29.24 10.02 -7.09
C THR A 359 -30.06 10.86 -8.09
N SER A 360 -31.31 11.18 -7.79
CA SER A 360 -32.12 12.10 -8.60
C SER A 360 -31.55 13.53 -8.68
N GLU A 361 -30.62 13.90 -7.81
CA GLU A 361 -29.96 15.21 -7.82
C GLU A 361 -29.16 15.45 -9.13
N PHE A 362 -28.70 14.38 -9.79
CA PHE A 362 -28.07 14.50 -11.12
C PHE A 362 -28.95 15.21 -12.15
N ASN A 363 -30.28 15.09 -12.04
CA ASN A 363 -31.21 15.70 -12.98
C ASN A 363 -31.19 17.24 -12.93
N LYS A 364 -30.64 17.83 -11.86
CA LYS A 364 -30.50 19.28 -11.72
C LYS A 364 -29.20 19.81 -12.35
N HIS A 365 -28.26 18.94 -12.70
CA HIS A 365 -27.00 19.33 -13.33
C HIS A 365 -27.21 19.68 -14.80
N THR A 366 -26.64 20.80 -15.26
CA THR A 366 -26.83 21.27 -16.64
C THR A 366 -25.81 20.63 -17.59
N SER A 367 -26.15 20.52 -18.87
CA SER A 367 -25.28 19.86 -19.88
C SER A 367 -24.02 20.67 -20.25
N ALA A 368 -23.93 21.93 -19.83
CA ALA A 368 -22.83 22.85 -20.16
C ALA A 368 -21.65 22.75 -19.19
N GLU A 369 -21.89 22.40 -17.92
CA GLU A 369 -20.85 22.39 -16.89
C GLU A 369 -20.19 21.01 -16.75
N PRO A 370 -18.85 20.94 -16.72
CA PRO A 370 -18.16 19.69 -16.46
C PRO A 370 -18.36 19.23 -15.01
N LEU A 371 -18.57 17.93 -14.83
CA LEU A 371 -18.91 17.28 -13.56
C LEU A 371 -17.80 16.31 -13.16
N THR A 372 -17.26 16.47 -11.96
CA THR A 372 -16.29 15.54 -11.38
C THR A 372 -16.88 14.85 -10.16
N ILE A 373 -16.79 13.52 -10.13
CA ILE A 373 -17.37 12.67 -9.10
C ILE A 373 -16.26 11.88 -8.42
N ILE A 374 -16.07 12.07 -7.11
CA ILE A 374 -15.17 11.25 -6.30
C ILE A 374 -15.95 10.03 -5.79
N VAL A 375 -15.52 8.82 -6.11
CA VAL A 375 -16.22 7.60 -5.67
C VAL A 375 -15.68 7.16 -4.31
N PHE A 376 -16.42 7.50 -3.27
CA PHE A 376 -16.14 7.09 -1.89
C PHE A 376 -16.54 5.64 -1.62
N ALA A 377 -17.64 5.17 -2.21
CA ALA A 377 -18.08 3.77 -2.10
C ALA A 377 -17.43 2.86 -3.17
N TRP A 378 -16.11 2.95 -3.32
CA TRP A 378 -15.32 2.29 -4.38
C TRP A 378 -15.45 0.76 -4.42
N ASN A 379 -15.86 0.11 -3.33
CA ASN A 379 -16.10 -1.34 -3.32
C ASN A 379 -17.34 -1.74 -4.16
N PHE A 380 -18.18 -0.77 -4.53
CA PHE A 380 -19.29 -0.93 -5.48
C PHE A 380 -19.01 -0.21 -6.81
N ARG A 381 -17.72 -0.05 -7.17
CA ARG A 381 -17.25 0.69 -8.35
C ARG A 381 -18.09 0.40 -9.60
N ASP A 382 -18.28 -0.86 -9.97
CA ASP A 382 -18.90 -1.20 -11.24
C ASP A 382 -20.39 -0.81 -11.26
N GLU A 383 -21.11 -1.03 -10.16
CA GLU A 383 -22.50 -0.59 -10.00
C GLU A 383 -22.62 0.94 -10.01
N ILE A 384 -21.73 1.63 -9.29
CA ILE A 384 -21.71 3.10 -9.23
C ILE A 384 -21.37 3.71 -10.59
N LEU A 385 -20.37 3.18 -11.30
CA LEU A 385 -20.02 3.65 -12.64
C LEU A 385 -21.18 3.47 -13.64
N ALA A 386 -21.92 2.35 -13.53
CA ALA A 386 -23.13 2.13 -14.33
C ALA A 386 -24.23 3.16 -13.99
N LYS A 387 -24.48 3.41 -12.70
CA LYS A 387 -25.45 4.43 -12.23
C LYS A 387 -25.05 5.84 -12.63
N ILE A 388 -23.77 6.19 -12.56
CA ILE A 388 -23.26 7.48 -13.04
C ILE A 388 -23.54 7.61 -14.53
N ARG A 389 -23.20 6.60 -15.35
CA ARG A 389 -23.43 6.64 -16.81
C ARG A 389 -24.90 6.85 -17.17
N SER A 390 -25.81 6.08 -16.56
CA SER A 390 -27.24 6.15 -16.86
C SER A 390 -27.90 7.45 -16.38
N ASN A 391 -27.39 8.04 -15.28
CA ASN A 391 -27.93 9.30 -14.75
C ASN A 391 -27.24 10.56 -15.29
N THR A 392 -26.17 10.42 -16.08
CA THR A 392 -25.43 11.59 -16.59
C THR A 392 -25.28 11.53 -18.11
N ILE A 393 -24.38 10.69 -18.63
CA ILE A 393 -24.06 10.58 -20.06
C ILE A 393 -25.30 10.28 -20.90
N GLU A 394 -26.11 9.31 -20.49
CA GLU A 394 -27.33 8.92 -21.21
C GLU A 394 -28.43 9.99 -21.17
N LYS A 395 -28.35 10.90 -20.20
CA LYS A 395 -29.23 12.08 -20.07
C LYS A 395 -28.64 13.34 -20.71
N GLY A 396 -27.50 13.24 -21.41
CA GLY A 396 -26.93 14.32 -22.21
C GLY A 396 -25.84 15.15 -21.54
N ILE A 397 -25.38 14.79 -20.33
CA ILE A 397 -24.21 15.44 -19.70
C ILE A 397 -22.95 14.90 -20.38
N LYS A 398 -22.15 15.75 -21.04
CA LYS A 398 -21.03 15.28 -21.90
C LYS A 398 -19.68 15.15 -21.19
N ASN A 399 -19.43 15.98 -20.17
CA ASN A 399 -18.12 16.12 -19.54
C ASN A 399 -18.14 15.58 -18.11
N VAL A 400 -18.19 14.26 -17.96
CA VAL A 400 -18.23 13.59 -16.65
C VAL A 400 -16.90 12.90 -16.38
N PHE A 401 -16.30 13.22 -15.25
CA PHE A 401 -15.03 12.67 -14.80
C PHE A 401 -15.21 11.95 -13.47
N VAL A 402 -14.54 10.83 -13.29
CA VAL A 402 -14.61 10.04 -12.05
C VAL A 402 -13.22 9.86 -11.47
N ILE A 403 -13.08 10.21 -10.19
CA ILE A 403 -11.88 9.90 -9.39
C ILE A 403 -12.15 8.65 -8.58
N LEU A 404 -11.38 7.60 -8.84
CA LEU A 404 -11.36 6.37 -8.05
C LEU A 404 -10.15 6.40 -7.11
N PRO A 405 -10.33 6.26 -5.78
CA PRO A 405 -9.22 6.26 -4.83
C PRO A 405 -8.55 4.89 -4.68
N PHE A 406 -9.28 3.78 -4.85
CA PHE A 406 -8.81 2.41 -4.60
C PHE A 406 -9.41 1.41 -5.60
N PRO A 407 -8.80 0.21 -5.77
CA PRO A 407 -7.46 -0.17 -5.29
C PRO A 407 -6.32 0.52 -6.07
N TYR A 408 -6.64 1.09 -7.23
CA TYR A 408 -5.73 1.87 -8.05
C TYR A 408 -6.31 3.27 -8.22
N GLN A 409 -5.49 4.30 -7.97
CA GLN A 409 -5.96 5.66 -8.18
C GLN A 409 -6.10 5.95 -9.67
N GLN A 410 -7.30 6.29 -10.11
CA GLN A 410 -7.61 6.56 -11.52
C GLN A 410 -8.48 7.80 -11.66
N LEU A 411 -8.14 8.62 -12.66
CA LEU A 411 -9.01 9.66 -13.18
C LEU A 411 -9.58 9.16 -14.49
N LEU A 412 -10.87 8.92 -14.52
CA LEU A 412 -11.60 8.43 -15.68
C LEU A 412 -12.38 9.57 -16.32
N LYS A 413 -12.45 9.59 -17.65
CA LYS A 413 -13.54 10.23 -18.39
C LYS A 413 -14.61 9.17 -18.65
N ILE A 414 -15.85 9.48 -18.28
CA ILE A 414 -16.98 8.57 -18.53
C ILE A 414 -17.53 8.88 -19.92
N ASP A 415 -17.60 7.86 -20.75
CA ASP A 415 -18.19 7.93 -22.08
C ASP A 415 -19.33 6.90 -22.19
N ARG A 416 -20.11 6.99 -23.28
CA ARG A 416 -21.32 6.18 -23.47
C ARG A 416 -21.03 4.68 -23.56
N ASN A 417 -19.90 4.31 -24.17
CA ASN A 417 -19.54 2.91 -24.42
C ASN A 417 -18.38 2.44 -23.54
N ASN A 418 -17.26 3.17 -23.52
CA ASN A 418 -16.05 2.79 -22.78
C ASN A 418 -15.44 3.99 -22.07
N ASN A 419 -15.10 3.84 -20.79
CA ASN A 419 -14.46 4.90 -20.01
C ASN A 419 -12.98 5.04 -20.41
N THR A 420 -12.49 6.27 -20.50
CA THR A 420 -11.08 6.56 -20.83
C THR A 420 -10.28 6.87 -19.56
N ILE A 421 -9.13 6.21 -19.34
CA ILE A 421 -8.21 6.55 -18.24
C ILE A 421 -7.38 7.77 -18.65
N LEU A 422 -7.58 8.91 -17.97
CA LEU A 422 -6.84 10.15 -18.21
C LEU A 422 -5.56 10.23 -17.39
N ALA A 423 -5.61 9.74 -16.15
CA ALA A 423 -4.46 9.66 -15.26
C ALA A 423 -4.59 8.44 -14.35
N GLU A 424 -3.46 7.86 -13.98
CA GLU A 424 -3.36 6.79 -13.01
C GLU A 424 -2.17 7.02 -12.10
N ASN A 425 -2.29 6.69 -10.82
CA ASN A 425 -1.14 6.60 -9.95
C ASN A 425 -0.50 5.22 -10.14
N SER A 426 0.47 5.13 -11.04
CA SER A 426 1.17 3.89 -11.36
C SER A 426 2.18 3.46 -10.28
N ASN A 427 2.31 4.21 -9.18
CA ASN A 427 3.15 3.82 -8.05
C ASN A 427 2.50 2.65 -7.29
N LYS A 428 2.72 1.43 -7.76
CA LYS A 428 2.70 0.27 -6.87
C LYS A 428 3.92 0.38 -5.95
N PRO A 429 3.81 0.17 -4.63
CA PRO A 429 4.99 -0.15 -3.87
C PRO A 429 5.65 -1.36 -4.55
N LEU A 430 6.91 -1.22 -4.99
CA LEU A 430 7.68 -2.32 -5.58
C LEU A 430 7.46 -3.58 -4.72
N SER A 431 7.06 -4.67 -5.37
CA SER A 431 6.89 -5.97 -4.71
C SER A 431 8.14 -6.27 -3.91
N TRP A 432 7.95 -6.59 -2.64
CA TRP A 432 9.07 -6.99 -1.80
C TRP A 432 9.55 -8.35 -2.27
N PRO A 433 10.85 -8.59 -2.33
CA PRO A 433 11.28 -9.85 -2.84
C PRO A 433 11.66 -10.77 -1.67
N PHE A 434 10.87 -11.85 -1.53
CA PHE A 434 11.01 -13.09 -0.75
C PHE A 434 11.56 -13.05 0.70
N ILE A 435 10.87 -13.80 1.58
CA ILE A 435 11.32 -14.23 2.91
C ILE A 435 12.80 -14.65 2.83
N PHE A 436 13.68 -14.00 3.58
CA PHE A 436 15.05 -14.49 3.72
C PHE A 436 15.03 -15.75 4.58
N PRO A 437 15.49 -16.91 4.08
CA PRO A 437 15.62 -18.12 4.90
C PRO A 437 16.70 -17.96 5.98
N ASN A 438 17.65 -17.02 5.82
CA ASN A 438 18.83 -16.85 6.66
C ASN A 438 19.03 -15.40 7.13
N ILE A 439 19.74 -15.23 8.25
CA ILE A 439 20.26 -13.92 8.70
C ILE A 439 21.28 -13.43 7.65
N ARG A 440 21.03 -12.26 7.06
CA ARG A 440 21.94 -11.60 6.10
C ARG A 440 22.51 -10.30 6.66
N LYS A 441 23.64 -9.84 6.13
CA LYS A 441 24.15 -8.49 6.39
C LYS A 441 23.17 -7.43 5.85
N PRO A 442 23.04 -6.28 6.52
CA PRO A 442 22.29 -5.15 5.98
C PRO A 442 22.94 -4.62 4.69
N VAL A 443 22.16 -3.99 3.82
CA VAL A 443 22.63 -3.35 2.59
C VAL A 443 22.52 -1.83 2.74
N LEU A 444 23.66 -1.16 2.64
CA LEU A 444 23.84 0.29 2.72
C LEU A 444 24.04 0.87 1.31
N LEU A 445 23.23 1.90 1.01
CA LEU A 445 23.43 2.79 -0.12
C LEU A 445 24.09 4.10 0.34
N ILE A 446 25.12 4.55 -0.36
CA ILE A 446 25.71 5.88 -0.15
C ILE A 446 25.52 6.69 -1.43
N SER A 447 25.10 7.94 -1.31
CA SER A 447 24.90 8.83 -2.45
C SER A 447 25.21 10.27 -2.10
N HIS A 448 25.85 11.00 -3.01
CA HIS A 448 25.97 12.44 -2.91
C HIS A 448 24.93 13.12 -3.79
N PHE A 449 24.42 14.26 -3.34
CA PHE A 449 23.49 15.06 -4.11
C PHE A 449 23.74 16.56 -3.93
N PHE A 450 23.39 17.32 -4.98
CA PHE A 450 23.36 18.78 -4.96
C PHE A 450 22.27 19.26 -5.92
N ASN A 451 21.23 19.87 -5.38
CA ASN A 451 20.11 20.41 -6.14
C ASN A 451 19.50 19.38 -7.14
N GLU A 452 19.01 18.27 -6.60
CA GLU A 452 18.51 17.13 -7.38
C GLU A 452 16.97 17.01 -7.33
N GLU A 453 16.23 18.09 -7.06
CA GLU A 453 14.76 18.06 -6.83
C GLU A 453 13.98 17.35 -7.95
N PHE A 454 14.54 17.32 -9.16
CA PHE A 454 13.93 16.68 -10.31
C PHE A 454 14.08 15.15 -10.35
N LEU A 455 15.30 14.61 -10.24
CA LEU A 455 15.53 13.15 -10.34
C LEU A 455 15.25 12.43 -9.02
N LEU A 456 15.43 13.11 -7.90
CA LEU A 456 15.43 12.53 -6.57
C LEU A 456 14.13 11.79 -6.22
N PRO A 457 12.91 12.27 -6.55
CA PRO A 457 11.69 11.50 -6.32
C PRO A 457 11.67 10.16 -7.05
N TYR A 458 12.12 10.11 -8.31
CA TYR A 458 12.19 8.87 -9.08
C TYR A 458 13.25 7.93 -8.50
N TRP A 459 14.41 8.49 -8.14
CA TRP A 459 15.55 7.74 -7.63
C TRP A 459 15.27 7.11 -6.26
N ILE A 460 14.67 7.88 -5.32
CA ILE A 460 14.29 7.37 -4.00
C ILE A 460 13.29 6.23 -4.14
N ARG A 461 12.18 6.45 -4.88
CA ARG A 461 11.11 5.46 -5.03
C ARG A 461 11.60 4.16 -5.67
N HIS A 462 12.56 4.26 -6.60
CA HIS A 462 13.19 3.11 -7.24
C HIS A 462 14.08 2.31 -6.28
N HIS A 463 14.91 2.98 -5.49
CA HIS A 463 15.92 2.30 -4.66
C HIS A 463 15.47 1.96 -3.24
N ALA A 464 14.45 2.63 -2.69
CA ALA A 464 14.06 2.52 -1.28
C ALA A 464 13.79 1.08 -0.82
N SER A 465 13.25 0.23 -1.70
CA SER A 465 13.01 -1.19 -1.39
C SER A 465 14.29 -2.05 -1.40
N MET A 466 15.34 -1.62 -2.10
CA MET A 466 16.56 -2.41 -2.32
C MET A 466 17.52 -2.33 -1.12
N PHE A 467 17.49 -1.25 -0.34
CA PHE A 467 18.49 -0.95 0.70
C PHE A 467 17.89 -0.84 2.09
N ASP A 468 18.52 -1.44 3.09
CA ASP A 468 18.03 -1.38 4.47
C ASP A 468 18.23 0.02 5.07
N MET A 469 19.27 0.71 4.59
CA MET A 469 19.67 2.03 5.04
C MET A 469 20.35 2.78 3.89
N ALA A 470 20.34 4.11 3.96
CA ALA A 470 21.14 4.94 3.08
C ALA A 470 21.76 6.13 3.81
N ILE A 471 22.89 6.60 3.31
CA ILE A 471 23.52 7.86 3.69
C ILE A 471 23.51 8.77 2.47
N LEU A 472 22.70 9.82 2.55
CA LEU A 472 22.58 10.85 1.51
C LEU A 472 23.39 12.07 1.94
N ILE A 473 24.49 12.32 1.25
CA ILE A 473 25.46 13.36 1.55
C ILE A 473 25.11 14.61 0.73
N ASP A 474 24.62 15.64 1.42
CA ASP A 474 24.15 16.90 0.84
C ASP A 474 25.29 17.91 0.68
N TYR A 475 25.44 18.47 -0.52
CA TYR A 475 26.37 19.57 -0.81
C TYR A 475 25.73 20.96 -0.63
N ASN A 476 24.99 21.12 0.46
CA ASN A 476 24.19 22.31 0.79
C ASN A 476 23.22 22.67 -0.32
N SER A 477 22.29 21.76 -0.60
CA SER A 477 21.23 21.97 -1.60
C SER A 477 20.34 23.15 -1.21
N THR A 478 19.99 23.96 -2.18
CA THR A 478 19.17 25.19 -2.04
C THR A 478 17.78 25.06 -2.67
N ASP A 479 17.50 23.91 -3.30
CA ASP A 479 16.22 23.59 -3.93
C ASP A 479 15.35 22.70 -3.00
N GLN A 480 14.30 22.09 -3.55
CA GLN A 480 13.39 21.23 -2.77
C GLN A 480 13.97 19.84 -2.42
N SER A 481 15.24 19.54 -2.72
CA SER A 481 15.83 18.21 -2.52
C SER A 481 15.64 17.67 -1.09
N LEU A 482 15.90 18.50 -0.08
CA LEU A 482 15.77 18.11 1.32
C LEU A 482 14.31 17.84 1.73
N GLU A 483 13.36 18.64 1.21
CA GLU A 483 11.94 18.42 1.45
C GLU A 483 11.46 17.11 0.79
N ILE A 484 11.91 16.85 -0.43
CA ILE A 484 11.62 15.62 -1.16
C ILE A 484 12.15 14.40 -0.40
N ILE A 485 13.39 14.44 0.11
CA ILE A 485 13.93 13.33 0.91
C ILE A 485 13.07 13.10 2.16
N ARG A 486 12.70 14.16 2.90
CA ARG A 486 11.84 14.03 4.09
C ARG A 486 10.47 13.42 3.76
N ARG A 487 9.93 13.69 2.57
CA ARG A 487 8.62 13.21 2.14
C ARG A 487 8.66 11.77 1.61
N GLU A 488 9.69 11.42 0.84
CA GLU A 488 9.72 10.21 0.02
C GLU A 488 10.64 9.11 0.56
N ALA A 489 11.69 9.48 1.29
CA ALA A 489 12.73 8.53 1.71
C ALA A 489 12.32 7.72 2.95
N PRO A 490 12.81 6.47 3.06
CA PRO A 490 12.75 5.70 4.30
C PRO A 490 13.25 6.46 5.53
N THR A 491 12.63 6.26 6.69
CA THR A 491 13.16 6.80 7.95
C THR A 491 14.53 6.22 8.33
N SER A 492 14.90 5.06 7.76
CA SER A 492 16.23 4.48 7.90
C SER A 492 17.30 5.19 7.04
N TRP A 493 16.91 6.07 6.13
CA TRP A 493 17.83 6.87 5.32
C TRP A 493 18.20 8.14 6.08
N LYS A 494 19.49 8.44 6.13
CA LYS A 494 20.04 9.58 6.84
C LYS A 494 20.57 10.60 5.85
N VAL A 495 20.19 11.86 6.03
CA VAL A 495 20.80 12.99 5.34
C VAL A 495 21.91 13.54 6.22
N VAL A 496 23.08 13.75 5.63
CA VAL A 496 24.25 14.35 6.29
C VAL A 496 24.79 15.46 5.41
N SER A 497 25.31 16.54 6.00
CA SER A 497 26.00 17.57 5.24
C SER A 497 27.39 17.10 4.85
N SER A 498 27.79 17.33 3.60
CA SER A 498 29.17 17.06 3.18
C SER A 498 30.12 17.99 3.93
N ARG A 499 31.27 17.47 4.34
CA ARG A 499 32.40 18.29 4.81
C ARG A 499 33.10 19.04 3.69
N ASN A 500 32.86 18.64 2.44
CA ASN A 500 33.52 19.15 1.25
C ASN A 500 32.68 20.28 0.62
N LYS A 501 33.31 21.42 0.33
CA LYS A 501 32.63 22.55 -0.35
C LYS A 501 32.42 22.33 -1.85
N TYR A 502 33.34 21.59 -2.46
CA TYR A 502 33.45 21.38 -3.90
C TYR A 502 33.45 19.88 -4.22
N PHE A 503 33.04 19.53 -5.43
CA PHE A 503 33.11 18.17 -5.95
C PHE A 503 34.52 17.84 -6.42
N ASN A 504 35.40 17.52 -5.47
CA ASN A 504 36.73 16.97 -5.75
C ASN A 504 36.69 15.44 -5.65
N GLY A 505 37.07 14.74 -6.71
CA GLY A 505 36.95 13.29 -6.83
C GLY A 505 37.60 12.52 -5.68
N GLN A 506 38.81 12.91 -5.26
CA GLN A 506 39.50 12.23 -4.17
C GLN A 506 38.84 12.49 -2.82
N LEU A 507 38.51 13.74 -2.49
CA LEU A 507 37.90 14.10 -1.21
C LEU A 507 36.48 13.52 -1.05
N ILE A 508 35.74 13.40 -2.16
CA ILE A 508 34.44 12.71 -2.21
C ILE A 508 34.65 11.23 -1.86
N ASP A 509 35.62 10.57 -2.48
CA ASP A 509 35.89 9.14 -2.26
C ASP A 509 36.34 8.88 -0.81
N ASP A 510 37.16 9.77 -0.24
CA ASP A 510 37.60 9.69 1.16
C ASP A 510 36.43 9.83 2.15
N GLU A 511 35.50 10.75 1.90
CA GLU A 511 34.28 10.92 2.71
C GLU A 511 33.38 9.68 2.66
N VAL A 512 33.23 9.05 1.49
CA VAL A 512 32.51 7.78 1.35
C VAL A 512 33.14 6.66 2.16
N ILE A 513 34.46 6.51 2.07
CA ILE A 513 35.20 5.46 2.78
C ILE A 513 35.00 5.58 4.29
N GLU A 514 34.89 6.79 4.84
CA GLU A 514 34.59 7.00 6.25
C GLU A 514 33.21 6.46 6.66
N TYR A 515 32.17 6.74 5.87
CA TYR A 515 30.85 6.18 6.12
C TYR A 515 30.80 4.66 5.93
N GLU A 516 31.52 4.12 4.94
CA GLU A 516 31.64 2.67 4.77
C GLU A 516 32.28 1.98 5.99
N LYS A 517 33.28 2.62 6.63
CA LYS A 517 33.92 2.12 7.85
C LYS A 517 32.96 2.08 9.05
N MET A 518 32.08 3.08 9.19
CA MET A 518 31.05 3.10 10.24
C MET A 518 30.03 1.97 10.08
N HIS A 519 29.92 1.39 8.89
CA HIS A 519 29.03 0.29 8.53
C HIS A 519 29.81 -0.95 8.06
N SER A 520 30.84 -1.32 8.83
CA SER A 520 31.73 -2.44 8.51
C SER A 520 31.00 -3.77 8.29
N ASN A 521 29.88 -4.01 8.98
CA ASN A 521 29.07 -5.22 8.85
C ASN A 521 28.01 -5.20 7.72
N ALA A 522 27.98 -4.17 6.87
CA ALA A 522 27.00 -4.08 5.77
C ALA A 522 27.59 -4.50 4.41
N TRP A 523 26.73 -4.83 3.44
CA TRP A 523 27.03 -4.62 2.03
C TRP A 523 26.92 -3.14 1.70
N LYS A 524 27.81 -2.63 0.86
CA LYS A 524 27.96 -1.21 0.54
C LYS A 524 27.99 -1.02 -0.96
N ILE A 525 27.17 -0.10 -1.46
CA ILE A 525 27.24 0.39 -2.85
C ILE A 525 27.09 1.91 -2.84
N VAL A 526 27.80 2.55 -3.77
CA VAL A 526 27.76 4.00 -3.96
C VAL A 526 27.14 4.29 -5.32
N LEU A 527 26.07 5.08 -5.34
CA LEU A 527 25.38 5.49 -6.58
C LEU A 527 25.20 7.01 -6.59
N ASN A 528 25.29 7.62 -7.76
CA ASN A 528 24.88 9.01 -7.95
C ASN A 528 23.38 9.08 -8.32
N THR A 529 22.72 10.22 -8.14
CA THR A 529 21.28 10.39 -8.48
C THR A 529 20.88 10.07 -9.93
N PRO A 530 21.76 10.14 -10.96
CA PRO A 530 21.44 9.65 -12.30
C PRO A 530 21.66 8.15 -12.50
N GLU A 531 22.11 7.42 -11.48
CA GLU A 531 22.46 6.00 -11.56
C GLU A 531 21.39 5.17 -10.87
N PHE A 532 20.68 4.36 -11.66
CA PHE A 532 19.59 3.51 -11.20
C PHE A 532 20.05 2.05 -11.25
N LEU A 533 20.20 1.43 -10.07
CA LEU A 533 20.47 0.00 -9.98
C LEU A 533 19.19 -0.77 -10.34
N ILE A 534 19.22 -1.46 -11.46
CA ILE A 534 18.14 -2.31 -11.95
C ILE A 534 18.39 -3.71 -11.44
N HIS A 535 17.57 -4.15 -10.48
CA HIS A 535 17.67 -5.47 -9.86
C HIS A 535 16.30 -5.90 -9.31
N SER A 536 15.91 -7.16 -9.54
CA SER A 536 14.61 -7.70 -9.08
C SER A 536 14.62 -8.01 -7.58
N ASN A 537 15.68 -8.67 -7.09
CA ASN A 537 15.85 -8.94 -5.66
C ASN A 537 17.30 -8.80 -5.15
N LEU A 538 17.78 -7.56 -4.96
CA LEU A 538 19.17 -7.31 -4.58
C LEU A 538 19.55 -8.03 -3.27
N ARG A 539 18.67 -7.94 -2.27
CA ARG A 539 18.93 -8.42 -0.91
C ARG A 539 19.03 -9.95 -0.86
N GLN A 540 18.22 -10.67 -1.64
CA GLN A 540 18.28 -12.14 -1.68
C GLN A 540 19.53 -12.61 -2.38
N MET A 541 19.89 -11.99 -3.52
CA MET A 541 21.15 -12.29 -4.20
C MET A 541 22.33 -12.16 -3.23
N LEU A 542 22.36 -11.09 -2.43
CA LEU A 542 23.41 -10.89 -1.43
C LEU A 542 23.36 -11.91 -0.30
N ALA A 543 22.18 -12.31 0.17
CA ALA A 543 22.03 -13.37 1.18
C ALA A 543 22.52 -14.74 0.67
N ASP A 544 22.25 -15.06 -0.59
CA ASP A 544 22.69 -16.30 -1.24
C ASP A 544 24.22 -16.31 -1.41
N ILE A 545 24.79 -15.18 -1.82
CA ILE A 545 26.24 -14.97 -1.93
C ILE A 545 26.92 -15.06 -0.55
N GLU A 546 26.30 -14.51 0.50
CA GLU A 546 26.82 -14.60 1.86
C GLU A 546 26.99 -16.06 2.30
N SER A 547 26.02 -16.90 1.96
CA SER A 547 25.96 -18.30 2.36
C SER A 547 26.87 -19.21 1.54
N ASN A 548 27.15 -18.86 0.27
CA ASN A 548 27.72 -19.81 -0.70
C ASN A 548 29.01 -19.36 -1.41
N ASP A 549 29.37 -18.08 -1.42
CA ASP A 549 30.52 -17.58 -2.19
C ASP A 549 31.62 -17.02 -1.28
N SER A 550 32.88 -17.34 -1.61
CA SER A 550 34.06 -16.78 -0.95
C SER A 550 34.34 -15.33 -1.37
N VAL A 551 33.88 -14.92 -2.57
CA VAL A 551 34.02 -13.55 -3.08
C VAL A 551 32.98 -12.64 -2.45
N LYS A 552 33.45 -11.52 -1.90
CA LYS A 552 32.63 -10.53 -1.17
C LYS A 552 32.54 -9.17 -1.87
N THR A 553 32.88 -9.11 -3.16
CA THR A 553 32.87 -7.91 -3.99
C THR A 553 32.35 -8.23 -5.39
N PHE A 554 31.32 -7.51 -5.83
CA PHE A 554 30.66 -7.72 -7.11
C PHE A 554 30.57 -6.43 -7.89
N ARG A 555 30.67 -6.53 -9.22
CA ARG A 555 30.62 -5.39 -10.13
C ARG A 555 29.36 -5.44 -10.99
N PHE A 556 28.61 -4.36 -11.05
CA PHE A 556 27.42 -4.23 -11.90
C PHE A 556 27.76 -3.56 -13.22
N ARG A 557 27.34 -4.18 -14.33
CA ARG A 557 27.43 -3.58 -15.66
C ARG A 557 26.58 -2.32 -15.75
N SER A 558 26.89 -1.41 -16.67
CA SER A 558 26.15 -0.16 -16.83
C SER A 558 25.67 0.04 -18.27
N LEU A 559 24.45 0.57 -18.42
CA LEU A 559 23.88 1.04 -19.68
C LEU A 559 23.72 2.55 -19.65
N ILE A 560 24.13 3.22 -20.73
CA ILE A 560 23.92 4.67 -20.88
C ILE A 560 22.55 4.89 -21.49
N MET A 561 21.66 5.48 -20.70
CA MET A 561 20.30 5.75 -21.12
C MET A 561 20.28 6.99 -22.01
N SER A 562 19.67 6.87 -23.19
CA SER A 562 19.45 7.95 -24.13
C SER A 562 18.04 8.51 -24.02
N GLY A 563 17.06 7.64 -23.68
CA GLY A 563 15.69 8.03 -23.40
C GLY A 563 14.92 8.59 -24.59
N ASN A 564 13.58 8.56 -24.52
CA ASN A 564 12.73 9.29 -25.47
C ASN A 564 12.27 10.62 -24.87
N ASP A 565 13.01 11.70 -25.14
CA ASP A 565 12.73 13.02 -24.60
C ASP A 565 11.71 13.84 -25.40
N SER A 566 11.09 13.25 -26.43
CA SER A 566 9.90 13.85 -27.06
C SER A 566 8.66 13.77 -26.18
N VAL A 567 8.65 12.88 -25.17
CA VAL A 567 7.53 12.67 -24.26
C VAL A 567 7.87 13.23 -22.88
N PRO A 568 7.13 14.23 -22.37
CA PRO A 568 7.32 14.76 -21.01
C PRO A 568 7.21 13.66 -19.96
N LEU A 569 8.00 13.74 -18.89
CA LEU A 569 7.86 12.81 -17.77
C LEU A 569 6.54 13.04 -17.03
N LYS A 570 5.86 11.94 -16.73
CA LYS A 570 4.74 11.90 -15.80
C LYS A 570 5.29 11.80 -14.38
N GLN A 571 4.89 12.76 -13.55
CA GLN A 571 5.14 12.74 -12.12
C GLN A 571 4.47 11.48 -11.52
N PHE A 572 5.14 10.81 -10.57
CA PHE A 572 4.65 9.58 -9.92
C PHE A 572 4.60 8.32 -10.81
N THR A 573 5.33 8.32 -11.92
CA THR A 573 5.60 7.10 -12.71
C THR A 573 7.09 6.76 -12.66
N SER A 574 7.45 5.47 -12.64
CA SER A 574 8.86 5.04 -12.65
C SER A 574 9.64 5.66 -13.82
N LEU A 575 10.81 6.26 -13.54
CA LEU A 575 11.69 6.79 -14.60
C LEU A 575 12.17 5.67 -15.52
N VAL A 576 12.50 4.51 -14.94
CA VAL A 576 12.97 3.32 -15.66
C VAL A 576 11.92 2.82 -16.66
N LYS A 577 10.63 2.96 -16.32
CA LYS A 577 9.51 2.66 -17.24
C LYS A 577 9.41 3.66 -18.39
N GLN A 578 9.56 4.95 -18.05
CA GLN A 578 9.36 6.07 -18.98
C GLN A 578 10.54 6.28 -19.93
N ARG A 579 11.75 5.89 -19.52
CA ARG A 579 13.00 6.09 -20.26
C ARG A 579 13.76 4.77 -20.35
N SER A 580 13.30 3.91 -21.26
CA SER A 580 13.85 2.57 -21.53
C SER A 580 14.87 2.53 -22.68
N GLN A 581 14.97 3.61 -23.46
CA GLN A 581 15.91 3.70 -24.58
C GLN A 581 17.34 3.93 -24.10
N TYR A 582 18.28 3.21 -24.71
CA TYR A 582 19.70 3.26 -24.41
C TYR A 582 20.53 3.15 -25.69
N THR A 583 21.80 3.52 -25.60
CA THR A 583 22.76 3.37 -26.70
C THR A 583 23.85 2.35 -26.36
N TYR A 584 24.31 1.62 -27.36
CA TYR A 584 25.31 0.56 -27.22
C TYR A 584 26.28 0.51 -28.41
N ARG A 585 27.59 0.49 -28.14
CA ARG A 585 28.66 0.19 -29.11
C ARG A 585 29.52 -0.97 -28.61
N PRO A 586 29.69 -2.06 -29.38
CA PRO A 586 30.37 -3.28 -28.95
C PRO A 586 31.91 -3.29 -29.09
N THR A 587 32.60 -2.16 -29.29
CA THR A 587 34.06 -2.18 -29.54
C THR A 587 34.89 -2.12 -28.25
N TYR A 588 35.81 -3.10 -28.10
CA TYR A 588 36.90 -3.09 -27.13
C TYR A 588 37.93 -2.02 -27.55
N ALA A 589 38.34 -1.18 -26.60
CA ALA A 589 39.22 -0.02 -26.74
C ALA A 589 38.50 1.29 -27.13
N ASP A 590 38.68 2.25 -26.21
CA ASP A 590 38.29 3.65 -26.19
C ASP A 590 36.82 4.04 -25.99
N GLU A 591 36.66 4.68 -24.83
CA GLU A 591 35.49 5.40 -24.35
C GLU A 591 34.85 6.26 -25.44
N LYS A 592 33.56 6.02 -25.72
CA LYS A 592 32.51 7.03 -26.00
C LYS A 592 31.17 6.34 -26.34
N PHE A 593 30.57 5.69 -25.34
CA PHE A 593 29.17 5.17 -25.33
C PHE A 593 28.94 3.75 -25.89
N GLY A 594 29.16 2.76 -25.01
CA GLY A 594 28.80 1.33 -25.05
C GLY A 594 28.74 0.81 -23.60
N ILE A 595 28.56 -0.49 -23.30
CA ILE A 595 28.61 -1.01 -21.90
C ILE A 595 29.94 -0.56 -21.28
N THR A 596 29.91 0.51 -20.48
CA THR A 596 31.13 1.26 -20.18
C THR A 596 31.93 0.61 -19.04
N SER A 597 33.25 0.82 -19.06
CA SER A 597 34.19 0.70 -17.94
C SER A 597 33.75 1.41 -16.64
N TYR A 598 32.79 2.34 -16.69
CA TYR A 598 32.24 3.12 -15.57
C TYR A 598 31.20 2.36 -14.73
N SER A 599 31.45 1.11 -14.36
CA SER A 599 30.57 0.31 -13.50
C SER A 599 30.65 0.72 -12.02
N ARG A 600 29.76 0.16 -11.19
CA ARG A 600 29.83 0.30 -9.71
C ARG A 600 30.03 -1.05 -9.06
N PHE A 601 30.66 -1.00 -7.90
CA PHE A 601 30.87 -2.15 -7.04
C PHE A 601 29.87 -2.17 -5.89
N ILE A 602 29.46 -3.37 -5.53
CA ILE A 602 28.87 -3.67 -4.23
C ILE A 602 29.82 -4.60 -3.47
N HIS A 603 30.13 -4.31 -2.21
CA HIS A 603 31.05 -5.13 -1.41
C HIS A 603 30.68 -5.15 0.07
N CYS A 604 31.13 -6.16 0.80
CA CYS A 604 31.08 -6.17 2.27
C CYS A 604 32.46 -6.12 2.94
N ASN A 605 33.50 -5.72 2.20
CA ASN A 605 34.84 -5.49 2.75
C ASN A 605 34.80 -4.41 3.87
N PRO A 606 35.57 -4.55 4.97
CA PRO A 606 35.64 -3.55 6.03
C PRO A 606 36.13 -2.18 5.55
N PHE A 607 37.00 -2.16 4.54
CA PHE A 607 37.48 -0.96 3.86
C PHE A 607 37.64 -1.24 2.36
N ALA A 608 37.28 -0.28 1.51
CA ALA A 608 37.55 -0.31 0.08
C ALA A 608 38.67 0.66 -0.27
N LYS A 609 39.61 0.22 -1.12
CA LYS A 609 40.65 1.07 -1.70
C LYS A 609 40.23 1.47 -3.11
N TYR A 610 39.43 2.51 -3.22
CA TYR A 610 38.98 3.00 -4.52
C TYR A 610 40.10 3.71 -5.29
N ASP A 611 40.02 3.66 -6.62
CA ASP A 611 40.59 4.69 -7.48
C ASP A 611 39.59 5.85 -7.61
N THR A 612 40.08 7.04 -7.96
CA THR A 612 39.27 8.25 -8.07
C THR A 612 38.02 8.02 -8.95
N GLY A 613 36.84 8.34 -8.40
CA GLY A 613 35.54 8.13 -9.04
C GLY A 613 34.90 6.76 -8.76
N ARG A 614 35.58 5.90 -7.98
CA ARG A 614 35.11 4.58 -7.54
C ARG A 614 34.73 3.64 -8.68
N HIS A 615 35.50 3.67 -9.77
CA HIS A 615 35.30 2.79 -10.93
C HIS A 615 36.09 1.48 -10.82
N THR A 616 37.02 1.41 -9.87
CA THR A 616 37.89 0.27 -9.56
C THR A 616 38.08 0.18 -8.05
N ILE A 617 38.16 -1.05 -7.50
CA ILE A 617 38.61 -1.33 -6.13
C ILE A 617 39.94 -2.08 -6.24
N ARG A 618 41.00 -1.50 -5.68
CA ARG A 618 42.34 -2.10 -5.65
C ARG A 618 42.43 -3.23 -4.62
N ASP A 619 43.40 -4.11 -4.81
CA ASP A 619 43.76 -5.21 -3.89
C ASP A 619 42.58 -6.11 -3.50
N THR A 620 41.56 -6.23 -4.37
CA THR A 620 40.30 -6.93 -4.07
C THR A 620 39.91 -7.83 -5.22
N VAL A 621 39.68 -9.12 -4.93
CA VAL A 621 39.11 -10.06 -5.92
C VAL A 621 37.62 -9.78 -6.06
N TRP A 622 37.16 -9.61 -7.30
CA TRP A 622 35.75 -9.33 -7.61
C TRP A 622 35.21 -10.19 -8.75
N LYS A 623 33.89 -10.38 -8.76
CA LYS A 623 33.13 -11.06 -9.84
C LYS A 623 32.10 -10.13 -10.45
N TRP A 624 31.70 -10.37 -11.70
CA TRP A 624 30.50 -9.72 -12.22
C TRP A 624 29.28 -10.16 -11.41
N ALA A 625 28.38 -9.23 -11.10
CA ALA A 625 27.11 -9.57 -10.47
C ALA A 625 26.33 -10.54 -11.38
N PRO A 626 25.79 -11.65 -10.84
CA PRO A 626 25.11 -12.67 -11.65
C PRO A 626 23.83 -12.14 -12.30
N ILE A 627 23.19 -11.16 -11.66
CA ILE A 627 22.01 -10.45 -12.16
C ILE A 627 22.11 -8.98 -11.76
N GLY A 628 21.51 -8.11 -12.57
CA GLY A 628 21.45 -6.69 -12.31
C GLY A 628 22.40 -5.85 -13.16
N PHE A 629 22.02 -4.59 -13.37
CA PHE A 629 22.82 -3.59 -14.09
C PHE A 629 22.48 -2.19 -13.62
N ILE A 630 23.25 -1.19 -14.03
CA ILE A 630 23.04 0.21 -13.69
C ILE A 630 22.58 0.97 -14.93
N ALA A 631 21.34 1.46 -14.91
CA ALA A 631 20.84 2.41 -15.90
C ALA A 631 21.34 3.82 -15.55
N LYS A 632 22.13 4.42 -16.45
CA LYS A 632 22.74 5.73 -16.25
C LYS A 632 22.02 6.80 -17.05
N TYR A 633 21.23 7.61 -16.37
CA TYR A 633 20.48 8.76 -16.86
C TYR A 633 21.34 10.02 -16.93
N GLN A 634 22.56 9.90 -17.47
CA GLN A 634 23.52 11.01 -17.48
C GLN A 634 23.25 12.07 -18.55
N TYR A 635 22.45 11.71 -19.56
CA TYR A 635 22.13 12.53 -20.73
C TYR A 635 20.64 12.49 -21.08
N THR A 636 19.77 12.06 -20.16
CA THR A 636 18.32 12.07 -20.32
C THR A 636 17.67 12.03 -18.92
N PRO A 637 16.55 12.71 -18.67
CA PRO A 637 15.75 13.47 -19.62
C PRO A 637 16.28 14.88 -19.90
N TRP A 638 16.05 15.34 -21.14
CA TRP A 638 16.24 16.73 -21.54
C TRP A 638 14.93 17.53 -21.37
N PRO A 639 14.99 18.81 -20.94
CA PRO A 639 16.20 19.60 -20.67
C PRO A 639 16.72 19.50 -19.22
N GLU A 640 16.15 18.68 -18.35
CA GLU A 640 16.40 18.73 -16.91
C GLU A 640 17.84 18.33 -16.55
N ILE A 641 18.39 17.35 -17.27
CA ILE A 641 19.81 16.99 -17.14
C ILE A 641 20.76 18.13 -17.54
N ILE A 642 20.34 19.08 -18.41
CA ILE A 642 21.15 20.28 -18.71
C ILE A 642 21.37 21.07 -17.44
N LYS A 643 20.27 21.43 -16.76
CA LYS A 643 20.31 22.26 -15.56
C LYS A 643 21.22 21.61 -14.52
N ARG A 644 21.07 20.29 -14.35
CA ARG A 644 21.92 19.48 -13.48
C ARG A 644 23.41 19.51 -13.86
N LYS A 645 23.74 19.34 -15.13
CA LYS A 645 25.15 19.37 -15.59
C LYS A 645 25.77 20.75 -15.42
N LEU A 646 25.02 21.82 -15.74
CA LEU A 646 25.48 23.20 -15.59
C LEU A 646 25.69 23.59 -14.13
N GLN A 647 24.80 23.20 -13.20
CA GLN A 647 25.01 23.50 -11.78
C GLN A 647 26.21 22.74 -11.19
N ILE A 648 26.40 21.47 -11.56
CA ILE A 648 27.53 20.66 -11.05
C ILE A 648 28.86 21.23 -11.51
N ARG A 649 28.93 21.75 -12.74
CA ARG A 649 30.14 22.42 -13.26
C ARG A 649 30.63 23.52 -12.31
N THR A 650 29.73 24.30 -11.72
CA THR A 650 30.09 25.40 -10.80
C THR A 650 30.69 24.91 -9.47
N ARG A 651 30.57 23.62 -9.17
CA ARG A 651 31.05 22.99 -7.94
C ARG A 651 32.36 22.25 -8.11
N ILE A 652 32.94 22.18 -9.31
CA ILE A 652 34.22 21.50 -9.53
C ILE A 652 35.36 22.52 -9.36
N PRO A 653 36.40 22.21 -8.56
CA PRO A 653 37.54 23.10 -8.39
C PRO A 653 38.26 23.36 -9.71
N LEU A 654 38.70 24.60 -9.94
CA LEU A 654 39.52 24.95 -11.12
C LEU A 654 40.81 24.12 -11.18
N THR A 655 41.41 23.81 -10.03
CA THR A 655 42.61 22.98 -9.92
C THR A 655 42.38 21.56 -10.43
N GLU A 656 41.18 20.98 -10.27
CA GLU A 656 40.87 19.67 -10.87
C GLU A 656 40.83 19.77 -12.39
N PHE A 657 40.16 20.78 -12.95
CA PHE A 657 40.10 20.95 -14.41
C PHE A 657 41.50 21.10 -15.02
N LEU A 658 42.39 21.86 -14.36
CA LEU A 658 43.77 22.04 -14.80
C LEU A 658 44.60 20.74 -14.71
N ALA A 659 44.28 19.86 -13.76
CA ALA A 659 44.90 18.54 -13.62
C ALA A 659 44.27 17.46 -14.53
N GLY A 660 43.31 17.83 -15.39
CA GLY A 660 42.57 16.89 -16.24
C GLY A 660 41.50 16.08 -15.51
N GLY A 661 41.23 16.38 -14.24
CA GLY A 661 40.12 15.82 -13.47
C GLY A 661 38.79 16.51 -13.79
N GLY A 662 37.69 15.77 -13.71
CA GLY A 662 36.34 16.35 -13.86
C GLY A 662 35.98 16.84 -15.26
N ILE A 663 36.78 16.56 -16.31
CA ILE A 663 36.57 16.99 -17.70
C ILE A 663 35.15 16.70 -18.22
N GLN A 664 34.54 15.59 -17.80
CA GLN A 664 33.17 15.21 -18.15
C GLN A 664 32.07 16.18 -17.65
N HIS A 665 32.45 17.12 -16.79
CA HIS A 665 31.62 18.20 -16.27
C HIS A 665 32.06 19.59 -16.76
N ASP A 666 33.16 19.73 -17.51
CA ASP A 666 33.52 20.97 -18.22
C ASP A 666 32.64 21.14 -19.48
N VAL A 667 31.36 21.40 -19.24
CA VAL A 667 30.34 21.43 -20.29
C VAL A 667 29.66 22.79 -20.35
N THR A 668 29.59 23.37 -21.56
CA THR A 668 28.77 24.55 -21.85
C THR A 668 27.41 24.10 -22.39
N LEU A 669 26.43 25.01 -22.47
CA LEU A 669 25.14 24.71 -23.08
C LEU A 669 25.31 24.22 -24.54
N GLU A 670 26.23 24.82 -25.28
CA GLU A 670 26.56 24.41 -26.66
C GLU A 670 27.19 23.01 -26.71
N LYS A 671 28.21 22.73 -25.88
CA LYS A 671 28.79 21.38 -25.77
C LYS A 671 27.73 20.33 -25.42
N LEU A 672 26.78 20.64 -24.52
CA LEU A 672 25.69 19.73 -24.17
C LEU A 672 24.71 19.49 -25.32
N LYS A 673 24.40 20.51 -26.12
CA LYS A 673 23.60 20.36 -27.35
C LYS A 673 24.31 19.45 -28.36
N THR A 674 25.63 19.62 -28.54
CA THR A 674 26.43 18.75 -29.40
C THR A 674 26.46 17.31 -28.89
N ILE A 675 26.62 17.10 -27.58
CA ILE A 675 26.55 15.76 -26.97
C ILE A 675 25.18 15.12 -27.23
N LYS A 676 24.08 15.86 -27.03
CA LYS A 676 22.73 15.36 -27.31
C LYS A 676 22.59 14.92 -28.78
N ASN A 677 23.04 15.76 -29.71
CA ASN A 677 22.99 15.45 -31.14
C ASN A 677 23.82 14.20 -31.46
N ASN A 678 25.03 14.09 -30.90
CA ASN A 678 25.89 12.93 -31.09
C ASN A 678 25.27 11.64 -30.54
N ILE A 679 24.64 11.68 -29.36
CA ILE A 679 23.94 10.52 -28.79
C ILE A 679 22.79 10.08 -29.69
N ASN A 680 22.04 11.02 -30.28
CA ASN A 680 20.95 10.71 -31.20
C ASN A 680 21.42 10.07 -32.52
N LEU A 681 22.68 10.27 -32.91
CA LEU A 681 23.29 9.63 -34.08
C LEU A 681 23.78 8.20 -33.81
N LEU A 682 23.85 7.78 -32.54
CA LEU A 682 24.25 6.43 -32.18
C LEU A 682 23.10 5.43 -32.40
N PRO A 683 23.40 4.12 -32.59
CA PRO A 683 22.39 3.08 -32.54
C PRO A 683 21.59 3.16 -31.23
N GLN A 684 20.27 3.22 -31.38
CA GLN A 684 19.32 3.27 -30.27
C GLN A 684 18.69 1.89 -30.11
N HIS A 685 18.61 1.44 -28.87
CA HIS A 685 17.96 0.22 -28.46
C HIS A 685 16.91 0.55 -27.40
N ASP A 686 15.90 -0.30 -27.25
CA ASP A 686 14.87 -0.13 -26.23
C ASP A 686 14.79 -1.40 -25.38
N LEU A 687 14.91 -1.27 -24.05
CA LEU A 687 14.81 -2.39 -23.11
C LEU A 687 13.46 -3.14 -23.18
N ARG A 688 12.47 -2.58 -23.90
CA ARG A 688 11.18 -3.23 -24.19
C ARG A 688 11.28 -4.32 -25.26
N ASP A 689 12.30 -4.28 -26.11
CA ASP A 689 12.46 -5.21 -27.24
C ASP A 689 13.39 -6.38 -26.91
N VAL A 690 12.80 -7.50 -26.50
CA VAL A 690 13.52 -8.71 -26.10
C VAL A 690 14.15 -9.50 -27.26
N THR A 691 14.03 -9.06 -28.51
CA THR A 691 14.48 -9.82 -29.68
C THR A 691 15.95 -9.57 -30.04
N ALA A 692 16.67 -10.64 -30.40
CA ALA A 692 18.00 -10.65 -31.03
C ALA A 692 19.07 -9.67 -30.47
N VAL A 693 19.47 -9.89 -29.22
CA VAL A 693 20.61 -9.20 -28.56
C VAL A 693 21.62 -10.21 -28.02
N SER A 694 22.88 -9.81 -27.83
CA SER A 694 23.89 -10.65 -27.18
C SER A 694 23.39 -11.13 -25.80
N GLU A 695 23.84 -12.31 -25.34
CA GLU A 695 23.36 -12.94 -24.11
C GLU A 695 23.37 -11.99 -22.89
N GLU A 696 24.40 -11.15 -22.82
CA GLU A 696 24.62 -10.16 -21.77
C GLU A 696 23.60 -9.00 -21.79
N ILE A 697 23.19 -8.56 -22.97
CA ILE A 697 22.16 -7.52 -23.14
C ILE A 697 20.77 -8.12 -22.97
N ALA A 698 20.57 -9.36 -23.42
CA ALA A 698 19.32 -10.09 -23.25
C ALA A 698 18.92 -10.20 -21.76
N MET A 699 19.90 -10.36 -20.86
CA MET A 699 19.67 -10.30 -19.41
C MET A 699 19.07 -8.95 -18.97
N ALA A 700 19.62 -7.82 -19.43
CA ALA A 700 19.14 -6.49 -19.05
C ALA A 700 17.69 -6.26 -19.48
N HIS A 701 17.32 -6.73 -20.68
CA HIS A 701 15.95 -6.66 -21.20
C HIS A 701 14.98 -7.52 -20.40
N ARG A 702 15.35 -8.79 -20.13
CA ARG A 702 14.52 -9.70 -19.30
C ARG A 702 14.29 -9.12 -17.91
N LEU A 703 15.34 -8.63 -17.28
CA LEU A 703 15.29 -8.05 -15.94
C LEU A 703 14.49 -6.74 -15.90
N TRP A 704 14.67 -5.88 -16.90
CA TRP A 704 13.86 -4.66 -17.02
C TRP A 704 12.37 -5.02 -17.12
N LYS A 705 12.02 -6.00 -17.96
CA LYS A 705 10.63 -6.46 -18.10
C LYS A 705 10.08 -7.01 -16.78
N GLU A 706 10.84 -7.86 -16.09
CA GLU A 706 10.48 -8.40 -14.78
C GLU A 706 10.14 -7.30 -13.76
N ILE A 707 10.98 -6.26 -13.66
CA ILE A 707 10.80 -5.16 -12.69
C ILE A 707 9.63 -4.25 -13.06
N ILE A 708 9.29 -4.13 -14.33
CA ILE A 708 8.22 -3.25 -14.81
C ILE A 708 6.84 -3.93 -14.78
N ASP A 709 6.81 -5.26 -14.94
CA ASP A 709 5.58 -6.06 -14.90
C ASP A 709 5.13 -6.38 -13.45
N GLN A 710 6.08 -6.41 -12.50
CA GLN A 710 5.82 -6.47 -11.05
C GLN A 710 5.25 -5.14 -10.53
#